data_AF-A0A831ZC61-F1
#
_entry.id   AF-A0A831ZC61-F1
#
_cell.length_a   1.000
_cell.length_b   1.000
_cell.length_c   1.000
_cell.angle_alpha   90.00
_cell.angle_beta   90.00
_cell.angle_gamma   90.00
#
_symmetry.space_group_name_H-M   'P 1'
#
loop_
_entity.id
_entity.type
_entity.pdbx_description
1 polymer ?
#
loop_
_entity_poly.entity_id
_entity_poly.type
_entity_poly.pdbx_seq_one_letter_code
_entity_poly.pdbx_strand_id
1 'polypeptide(L)'
;MTNNNSILSDRQNQIGAWISRVADQPACLWWAAKQSGLHPGIQQQIKHRFRHREIIRSDIHQAWQYLFESWDRKVNHFNNEIFDLKCETKKYGWNGSVARKYIAMTRPWLKVELSYDYKPKPPNGNDSQYIKNLLHLDVEYQPPHEFNIPDEWLAFIVSEFRQNLEVAHYLETEIGGDGLSIGFSSPMISEESPEISDNQRTRGLSGYVIKFSELFERLVEFDISIARQEFSAWLVDDEHIFARLRIWAGGKKDVVSAQAFSDIVLGLSDDAFWDRYHQRDLLLALKKRWNELDTKTQKKIEKRLLEGREKWRNGEELQKQWNACDSLNRITWLAKQGCDFTFDLQAEANRLRKIAPDWKPDNAEKAASSNEIRSGTVIPNPEYSCLLNIPLNAILSTAQKISEDNEDFLTEKDPFSGLSKECPVRALSALTLAAKHNEFPQRAWNSFLFFENRQNDKPKLSALIAERLCRIPDNAIMDFIHPASLWIQQTSTQLATQSPETFDKLILKLINVINLHPLSNNRGGARAGKDTDWTHESINSPAGKIAQAIFKEPRIKTKANSDGLPDEWRNLAYKLLNMNNDSYRYVLVIFCRNINWFYAVDPDWTEQNLLSVLDGNDKDNIDAFWSGFFMHSRIENQALFFRLKPHLLCLAKQQTTALNKYNHIQAGILLAGWEIKNNATGERWITNIEMRKQILDGGDVLGSRILWQIKDWSDS
;
A
#
# COMPACT_ATOMS: atom_id res chain seq x y z
N MET A 1 -31.47 -30.04 3.16
CA MET A 1 -31.84 -29.32 1.92
C MET A 1 -30.86 -29.77 0.84
N THR A 2 -31.34 -30.48 -0.16
CA THR A 2 -30.56 -31.04 -1.27
C THR A 2 -30.04 -29.93 -2.18
N ASN A 3 -28.74 -29.96 -2.48
CA ASN A 3 -28.00 -29.00 -3.30
C ASN A 3 -28.56 -28.94 -4.73
N ASN A 4 -29.39 -27.93 -5.04
CA ASN A 4 -29.93 -27.67 -6.38
C ASN A 4 -28.97 -26.87 -7.29
N ASN A 5 -27.70 -26.66 -6.87
CA ASN A 5 -26.71 -25.88 -7.61
C ASN A 5 -25.94 -26.67 -8.69
N SER A 6 -26.37 -27.87 -9.07
CA SER A 6 -25.60 -28.77 -9.97
C SER A 6 -26.12 -28.83 -11.41
N ILE A 7 -27.29 -28.25 -11.72
CA ILE A 7 -27.91 -28.39 -13.04
C ILE A 7 -27.67 -27.13 -13.87
N LEU A 8 -26.77 -27.24 -14.85
CA LEU A 8 -26.57 -26.23 -15.88
C LEU A 8 -27.83 -26.11 -16.75
N SER A 9 -28.24 -24.87 -17.09
CA SER A 9 -29.25 -24.67 -18.13
C SER A 9 -28.75 -25.16 -19.49
N ASP A 10 -29.65 -25.49 -20.42
CA ASP A 10 -29.29 -25.98 -21.76
C ASP A 10 -28.31 -25.06 -22.49
N ARG A 11 -28.51 -23.74 -22.36
CA ARG A 11 -27.60 -22.74 -22.93
C ARG A 11 -26.20 -22.80 -22.30
N GLN A 12 -26.11 -22.92 -20.99
CA GLN A 12 -24.82 -23.01 -20.30
C GLN A 12 -24.13 -24.36 -20.56
N ASN A 13 -24.90 -25.44 -20.74
CA ASN A 13 -24.37 -26.74 -21.16
C ASN A 13 -23.76 -26.66 -22.56
N GLN A 14 -24.41 -25.99 -23.51
CA GLN A 14 -23.85 -25.80 -24.87
C GLN A 14 -22.57 -24.96 -24.85
N ILE A 15 -22.52 -23.90 -24.02
CA ILE A 15 -21.30 -23.10 -23.82
C ILE A 15 -20.19 -23.95 -23.19
N GLY A 16 -20.51 -24.75 -22.18
CA GLY A 16 -19.57 -25.70 -21.56
C GLY A 16 -19.00 -26.69 -22.57
N ALA A 17 -19.85 -27.24 -23.44
CA ALA A 17 -19.43 -28.16 -24.48
C ALA A 17 -18.50 -27.47 -25.48
N TRP A 18 -18.78 -26.22 -25.87
CA TRP A 18 -17.89 -25.43 -26.72
C TRP A 18 -16.55 -25.11 -26.04
N ILE A 19 -16.56 -24.66 -24.78
CA ILE A 19 -15.32 -24.40 -24.00
C ILE A 19 -14.48 -25.66 -23.93
N SER A 20 -15.09 -26.80 -23.60
CA SER A 20 -14.37 -28.08 -23.60
C SER A 20 -13.72 -28.31 -24.96
N ARG A 21 -14.39 -27.98 -26.07
CA ARG A 21 -13.86 -28.18 -27.42
C ARG A 21 -12.60 -27.41 -27.75
N VAL A 22 -12.42 -26.24 -27.14
CA VAL A 22 -11.27 -25.36 -27.38
C VAL A 22 -10.30 -25.31 -26.20
N ALA A 23 -10.47 -26.17 -25.20
CA ALA A 23 -9.66 -26.17 -23.98
C ALA A 23 -8.16 -26.45 -24.24
N ASP A 24 -7.82 -27.07 -25.36
CA ASP A 24 -6.43 -27.29 -25.80
C ASP A 24 -5.76 -26.03 -26.36
N GLN A 25 -6.52 -24.95 -26.59
CA GLN A 25 -6.00 -23.70 -27.13
C GLN A 25 -5.45 -22.80 -25.99
N PRO A 26 -4.23 -22.23 -26.13
CA PRO A 26 -3.67 -21.30 -25.15
C PRO A 26 -4.59 -20.11 -24.84
N ALA A 27 -5.37 -19.64 -25.82
CA ALA A 27 -6.34 -18.56 -25.64
C ALA A 27 -7.49 -18.93 -24.69
N CYS A 28 -7.94 -20.20 -24.69
CA CYS A 28 -8.98 -20.67 -23.79
C CYS A 28 -8.46 -20.73 -22.35
N LEU A 29 -7.24 -21.26 -22.16
CA LEU A 29 -6.55 -21.28 -20.87
C LEU A 29 -6.31 -19.86 -20.34
N TRP A 30 -5.84 -18.95 -21.19
CA TRP A 30 -5.64 -17.53 -20.86
C TRP A 30 -6.94 -16.84 -20.43
N TRP A 31 -8.05 -17.13 -21.10
CA TRP A 31 -9.37 -16.63 -20.71
C TRP A 31 -9.82 -17.22 -19.38
N ALA A 32 -9.62 -18.53 -19.20
CA ALA A 32 -10.01 -19.26 -18.02
C ALA A 32 -9.29 -18.73 -16.77
N ALA A 33 -7.99 -18.45 -16.86
CA ALA A 33 -7.20 -17.87 -15.77
C ALA A 33 -7.72 -16.51 -15.26
N LYS A 34 -8.53 -15.80 -16.05
CA LYS A 34 -9.17 -14.54 -15.65
C LYS A 34 -10.48 -14.72 -14.89
N GLN A 35 -11.01 -15.93 -14.83
CA GLN A 35 -12.27 -16.22 -14.16
C GLN A 35 -12.02 -16.58 -12.69
N SER A 36 -12.96 -16.22 -11.82
CA SER A 36 -12.95 -16.62 -10.42
C SER A 36 -13.13 -18.13 -10.23
N GLY A 37 -13.78 -18.78 -11.20
CA GLY A 37 -13.99 -20.22 -11.28
C GLY A 37 -14.94 -20.57 -12.43
N LEU A 38 -14.88 -21.81 -12.91
CA LEU A 38 -15.90 -22.37 -13.81
C LEU A 38 -16.86 -23.26 -13.05
N HIS A 39 -18.11 -23.34 -13.52
CA HIS A 39 -19.11 -24.23 -12.94
C HIS A 39 -18.60 -25.70 -12.92
N PRO A 40 -18.79 -26.48 -11.84
CA PRO A 40 -18.26 -27.84 -11.73
C PRO A 40 -18.61 -28.76 -12.90
N GLY A 41 -19.82 -28.64 -13.45
CA GLY A 41 -20.24 -29.37 -14.66
C GLY A 41 -19.41 -29.05 -15.90
N ILE A 42 -18.98 -27.79 -16.09
CA ILE A 42 -18.10 -27.40 -17.19
C ILE A 42 -16.68 -27.93 -16.94
N GLN A 43 -16.19 -27.85 -15.70
CA GLN A 43 -14.90 -28.43 -15.35
C GLN A 43 -14.86 -29.94 -15.63
N GLN A 44 -15.93 -30.67 -15.30
CA GLN A 44 -16.05 -32.09 -15.61
C GLN A 44 -16.03 -32.37 -17.11
N GLN A 45 -16.68 -31.54 -17.93
CA GLN A 45 -16.64 -31.68 -19.40
C GLN A 45 -15.21 -31.49 -19.94
N ILE A 46 -14.46 -30.52 -19.43
CA ILE A 46 -13.05 -30.31 -19.81
C ILE A 46 -12.19 -31.51 -19.35
N LYS A 47 -12.29 -31.92 -18.09
CA LYS A 47 -11.58 -33.10 -17.53
C LYS A 47 -11.90 -34.37 -18.33
N HIS A 48 -13.16 -34.59 -18.68
CA HIS A 48 -13.59 -35.73 -19.49
C HIS A 48 -12.97 -35.70 -20.89
N ARG A 49 -12.96 -34.54 -21.55
CA ARG A 49 -12.33 -34.40 -22.87
C ARG A 49 -10.84 -34.72 -22.83
N PHE A 50 -10.12 -34.23 -21.81
CA PHE A 50 -8.69 -34.50 -21.70
C PHE A 50 -8.36 -35.98 -21.50
N ARG A 51 -9.25 -36.76 -20.89
CA ARG A 51 -9.08 -38.22 -20.76
C ARG A 51 -9.27 -38.99 -22.08
N HIS A 52 -10.06 -38.46 -23.02
CA HIS A 52 -10.50 -39.19 -24.23
C HIS A 52 -9.80 -38.73 -25.51
N ARG A 53 -8.88 -37.77 -25.44
CA ARG A 53 -8.17 -37.25 -26.62
C ARG A 53 -6.73 -37.73 -26.61
N GLU A 54 -6.29 -38.30 -27.73
CA GLU A 54 -4.95 -38.92 -27.85
C GLU A 54 -3.79 -37.92 -27.91
N ILE A 55 -4.03 -36.68 -28.36
CA ILE A 55 -2.96 -35.67 -28.53
C ILE A 55 -3.37 -34.36 -27.85
N ILE A 56 -2.77 -34.10 -26.70
CA ILE A 56 -2.85 -32.83 -25.96
C ILE A 56 -1.43 -32.47 -25.56
N ARG A 57 -1.06 -31.19 -25.69
CA ARG A 57 0.24 -30.72 -25.21
C ARG A 57 0.27 -30.80 -23.68
N SER A 58 1.36 -31.37 -23.14
CA SER A 58 1.50 -31.64 -21.70
C SER A 58 1.43 -30.37 -20.86
N ASP A 59 1.98 -29.26 -21.35
CA ASP A 59 1.97 -27.94 -20.72
C ASP A 59 0.56 -27.38 -20.53
N ILE A 60 -0.31 -27.47 -21.53
CA ILE A 60 -1.71 -27.02 -21.45
C ILE A 60 -2.50 -27.90 -20.49
N HIS A 61 -2.29 -29.22 -20.53
CA HIS A 61 -2.94 -30.13 -19.59
C HIS A 61 -2.57 -29.82 -18.14
N GLN A 62 -1.27 -29.64 -17.86
CA GLN A 62 -0.77 -29.30 -16.54
C GLN A 62 -1.28 -27.93 -16.06
N ALA A 63 -1.31 -26.92 -16.94
CA ALA A 63 -1.87 -25.61 -16.62
C ALA A 63 -3.37 -25.65 -16.25
N TRP A 64 -4.15 -26.50 -16.91
CA TRP A 64 -5.54 -26.73 -16.51
C TRP A 64 -5.68 -27.46 -15.18
N GLN A 65 -4.76 -28.39 -14.86
CA GLN A 65 -4.74 -29.05 -13.54
C GLN A 65 -4.56 -28.01 -12.42
N TYR A 66 -3.63 -27.07 -12.59
CA TYR A 66 -3.44 -25.97 -11.64
C TYR A 66 -4.67 -25.06 -11.49
N LEU A 67 -5.34 -24.73 -12.60
CA LEU A 67 -6.58 -23.95 -12.53
C LEU A 67 -7.69 -24.68 -11.79
N PHE A 68 -7.87 -25.98 -12.03
CA PHE A 68 -8.87 -26.77 -11.32
C PHE A 68 -8.59 -26.83 -9.83
N GLU A 69 -7.34 -27.08 -9.45
CA GLU A 69 -6.92 -27.11 -8.04
C GLU A 69 -7.15 -25.77 -7.34
N SER A 70 -6.79 -24.67 -8.01
CA SER A 70 -6.98 -23.32 -7.46
C SER A 70 -8.47 -22.96 -7.30
N TRP A 71 -9.33 -23.36 -8.24
CA TRP A 71 -10.77 -23.10 -8.15
C TRP A 71 -11.48 -23.97 -7.12
N ASP A 72 -11.11 -25.25 -7.00
CA ASP A 72 -11.69 -26.15 -5.99
C ASP A 72 -11.43 -25.60 -4.56
N ARG A 73 -10.33 -24.87 -4.35
CA ARG A 73 -10.03 -24.13 -3.12
C ARG A 73 -10.83 -22.84 -2.96
N LYS A 74 -10.96 -22.01 -4.00
CA LYS A 74 -11.68 -20.71 -3.91
C LYS A 74 -13.17 -20.86 -3.58
N VAL A 75 -13.79 -21.98 -3.97
CA VAL A 75 -15.21 -22.26 -3.63
C VAL A 75 -15.43 -22.46 -2.12
N ASN A 76 -14.36 -22.72 -1.35
CA ASN A 76 -14.39 -22.95 0.10
C ASN A 76 -13.81 -21.79 0.94
N HIS A 77 -13.59 -20.59 0.38
CA HIS A 77 -13.08 -19.45 1.15
C HIS A 77 -13.98 -18.22 1.03
N PHE A 78 -15.01 -18.18 1.87
CA PHE A 78 -15.50 -16.91 2.40
C PHE A 78 -14.85 -16.72 3.78
N ASN A 79 -14.39 -15.52 4.11
CA ASN A 79 -13.79 -15.16 5.42
C ASN A 79 -14.62 -15.62 6.64
N ASN A 80 -15.88 -15.98 6.44
CA ASN A 80 -16.80 -16.52 7.43
C ASN A 80 -16.30 -17.80 8.12
N GLU A 81 -15.55 -18.69 7.45
CA GLU A 81 -15.20 -19.99 8.05
C GLU A 81 -14.31 -19.88 9.31
N ILE A 82 -13.40 -18.90 9.35
CA ILE A 82 -12.57 -18.64 10.53
C ILE A 82 -13.42 -18.10 11.68
N PHE A 83 -14.35 -17.19 11.38
CA PHE A 83 -15.27 -16.66 12.38
C PHE A 83 -16.18 -17.77 12.92
N ASP A 84 -16.67 -18.64 12.04
CA ASP A 84 -17.48 -19.80 12.40
C ASP A 84 -16.72 -20.77 13.30
N LEU A 85 -15.44 -21.07 12.97
CA LEU A 85 -14.58 -21.91 13.80
C LEU A 85 -14.26 -21.26 15.17
N LYS A 86 -14.08 -19.94 15.21
CA LYS A 86 -13.94 -19.18 16.47
C LYS A 86 -15.22 -19.21 17.32
N CYS A 87 -16.39 -19.19 16.68
CA CYS A 87 -17.67 -19.34 17.37
C CYS A 87 -17.88 -20.78 17.88
N GLU A 88 -17.53 -21.79 17.08
CA GLU A 88 -17.64 -23.21 17.43
C GLU A 88 -16.72 -23.56 18.61
N THR A 89 -15.47 -23.10 18.59
CA THR A 89 -14.51 -23.25 19.71
C THR A 89 -15.00 -22.58 20.99
N LYS A 90 -15.54 -21.35 20.91
CA LYS A 90 -16.13 -20.67 22.08
C LYS A 90 -17.33 -21.40 22.66
N LYS A 91 -18.14 -22.05 21.83
CA LYS A 91 -19.39 -22.70 22.25
C LYS A 91 -19.20 -24.12 22.75
N TYR A 92 -18.32 -24.90 22.12
CA TYR A 92 -18.18 -26.34 22.37
C TYR A 92 -16.78 -26.75 22.82
N GLY A 93 -15.85 -25.81 22.96
CA GLY A 93 -14.44 -26.10 23.27
C GLY A 93 -13.69 -26.76 22.12
N TRP A 94 -12.46 -27.19 22.40
CA TRP A 94 -11.67 -27.96 21.45
C TRP A 94 -12.09 -29.42 21.44
N ASN A 95 -12.21 -29.98 20.23
CA ASN A 95 -12.51 -31.39 19.99
C ASN A 95 -11.91 -31.80 18.64
N GLY A 96 -11.99 -33.09 18.30
CA GLY A 96 -11.38 -33.61 17.07
C GLY A 96 -11.93 -32.99 15.78
N SER A 97 -13.19 -32.53 15.76
CA SER A 97 -13.76 -31.84 14.60
C SER A 97 -13.13 -30.46 14.43
N VAL A 98 -13.05 -29.68 15.51
CA VAL A 98 -12.42 -28.36 15.54
C VAL A 98 -10.95 -28.43 15.15
N ALA A 99 -10.21 -29.40 15.70
CA ALA A 99 -8.79 -29.60 15.41
C ALA A 99 -8.56 -29.90 13.92
N ARG A 100 -9.36 -30.79 13.31
CA ARG A 100 -9.27 -31.09 11.87
C ARG A 100 -9.62 -29.88 11.00
N LYS A 101 -10.66 -29.11 11.36
CA LYS A 101 -11.03 -27.90 10.64
C LYS A 101 -9.91 -26.85 10.69
N TYR A 102 -9.31 -26.64 11.85
CA TYR A 102 -8.17 -25.73 12.03
C TYR A 102 -7.01 -26.11 11.10
N ILE A 103 -6.58 -27.38 11.13
CA ILE A 103 -5.49 -27.85 10.26
C ILE A 103 -5.83 -27.70 8.78
N ALA A 104 -7.06 -28.02 8.37
CA ALA A 104 -7.47 -27.90 6.97
C ALA A 104 -7.41 -26.45 6.45
N MET A 105 -7.68 -25.46 7.32
CA MET A 105 -7.52 -24.03 7.01
C MET A 105 -6.05 -23.66 6.82
N THR A 106 -5.16 -24.24 7.62
CA THR A 106 -3.70 -24.00 7.52
C THR A 106 -3.02 -24.79 6.40
N ARG A 107 -3.75 -25.43 5.49
CA ARG A 107 -3.13 -26.18 4.39
C ARG A 107 -2.85 -25.24 3.22
N PRO A 108 -1.57 -25.10 2.77
CA PRO A 108 -1.20 -24.24 1.64
C PRO A 108 -1.84 -24.73 0.34
N TRP A 109 -1.96 -23.84 -0.65
CA TRP A 109 -2.55 -24.17 -1.95
C TRP A 109 -1.96 -23.36 -3.10
N LEU A 110 -2.13 -23.88 -4.33
CA LEU A 110 -1.69 -23.18 -5.53
C LEU A 110 -2.65 -22.04 -5.89
N LYS A 111 -2.06 -20.84 -6.02
CA LYS A 111 -2.69 -19.68 -6.59
C LYS A 111 -2.26 -19.54 -8.03
N VAL A 112 -3.25 -19.34 -8.90
CA VAL A 112 -3.03 -19.06 -10.31
C VAL A 112 -3.42 -17.61 -10.60
N GLU A 113 -2.46 -16.85 -11.12
CA GLU A 113 -2.62 -15.48 -11.61
C GLU A 113 -2.16 -15.37 -13.06
N LEU A 114 -2.41 -14.22 -13.70
CA LEU A 114 -1.88 -13.95 -15.03
C LEU A 114 -0.37 -13.67 -14.93
N SER A 115 0.38 -14.13 -15.93
CA SER A 115 1.81 -13.81 -16.06
C SER A 115 2.06 -12.29 -16.09
N TYR A 116 3.13 -11.85 -15.41
CA TYR A 116 3.52 -10.44 -15.28
C TYR A 116 3.84 -9.75 -16.62
N ASP A 117 4.21 -10.52 -17.66
CA ASP A 117 4.45 -10.05 -19.04
C ASP A 117 3.14 -9.79 -19.79
N TYR A 118 2.29 -8.97 -19.19
CA TYR A 118 0.93 -8.69 -19.64
C TYR A 118 0.90 -8.09 -21.04
N LYS A 119 0.51 -8.90 -22.03
CA LYS A 119 0.00 -8.43 -23.32
C LYS A 119 -1.54 -8.42 -23.27
N PRO A 120 -2.23 -7.35 -23.68
CA PRO A 120 -3.69 -7.30 -23.73
C PRO A 120 -4.32 -8.21 -24.80
N LYS A 121 -3.52 -9.08 -25.43
CA LYS A 121 -3.92 -9.97 -26.52
C LYS A 121 -3.72 -11.43 -26.10
N PRO A 122 -4.62 -12.35 -26.48
CA PRO A 122 -4.45 -13.77 -26.23
C PRO A 122 -3.16 -14.28 -26.90
N PRO A 123 -2.44 -15.23 -26.28
CA PRO A 123 -1.22 -15.78 -26.85
C PRO A 123 -1.50 -16.47 -28.19
N ASN A 124 -0.66 -16.21 -29.20
CA ASN A 124 -0.72 -16.92 -30.47
C ASN A 124 -0.12 -18.33 -30.29
N GLY A 125 -0.53 -19.30 -31.10
CA GLY A 125 -0.19 -20.73 -30.92
C GLY A 125 1.29 -21.06 -30.73
N ASN A 126 2.21 -20.17 -31.17
CA ASN A 126 3.67 -20.34 -31.07
C ASN A 126 4.32 -19.73 -29.81
N ASP A 127 3.62 -18.91 -29.01
CA ASP A 127 4.20 -18.19 -27.85
C ASP A 127 4.30 -19.05 -26.56
N SER A 128 3.88 -20.31 -26.64
CA SER A 128 3.41 -21.10 -25.49
C SER A 128 4.37 -22.19 -25.01
N GLN A 129 5.67 -22.12 -25.32
CA GLN A 129 6.59 -23.25 -25.01
C GLN A 129 6.80 -23.53 -23.51
N TYR A 130 6.37 -22.64 -22.60
CA TYR A 130 6.51 -22.83 -21.15
C TYR A 130 5.24 -22.39 -20.40
N ILE A 131 4.83 -23.17 -19.39
CA ILE A 131 3.68 -22.86 -18.51
C ILE A 131 3.82 -21.49 -17.85
N LYS A 132 5.06 -21.10 -17.48
CA LYS A 132 5.39 -19.79 -16.89
C LYS A 132 5.03 -18.60 -17.80
N ASN A 133 4.94 -18.82 -19.11
CA ASN A 133 4.51 -17.80 -20.08
C ASN A 133 2.97 -17.70 -20.17
N LEU A 134 2.25 -18.70 -19.68
CA LEU A 134 0.79 -18.79 -19.74
C LEU A 134 0.13 -18.37 -18.42
N LEU A 135 0.71 -18.80 -17.29
CA LEU A 135 0.22 -18.58 -15.93
C LEU A 135 1.36 -18.12 -15.02
N HIS A 136 1.05 -17.22 -14.10
CA HIS A 136 1.85 -17.03 -12.90
C HIS A 136 1.31 -17.97 -11.82
N LEU A 137 2.18 -18.82 -11.28
CA LEU A 137 1.86 -19.75 -10.20
C LEU A 137 2.56 -19.26 -8.94
N ASP A 138 1.84 -19.30 -7.83
CA ASP A 138 2.36 -18.97 -6.50
C ASP A 138 1.74 -19.94 -5.48
N VAL A 139 2.38 -20.12 -4.32
CA VAL A 139 1.80 -20.87 -3.20
C VAL A 139 1.23 -19.87 -2.21
N GLU A 140 -0.06 -19.96 -1.97
CA GLU A 140 -0.74 -19.11 -1.00
C GLU A 140 -0.86 -19.80 0.36
N TYR A 141 -0.75 -18.96 1.38
CA TYR A 141 -0.77 -19.35 2.79
C TYR A 141 -1.82 -18.49 3.48
N GLN A 142 -2.84 -19.13 4.05
CA GLN A 142 -3.83 -18.41 4.85
C GLN A 142 -3.15 -17.91 6.12
N PRO A 143 -3.16 -16.59 6.44
CA PRO A 143 -2.46 -16.08 7.61
C PRO A 143 -2.82 -16.88 8.88
N PRO A 144 -1.83 -17.32 9.67
CA PRO A 144 -2.11 -18.07 10.89
C PRO A 144 -2.87 -17.17 11.85
N HIS A 145 -4.16 -17.43 12.04
CA HIS A 145 -4.94 -16.74 13.05
C HIS A 145 -4.61 -17.29 14.44
N GLU A 146 -4.59 -16.41 15.43
CA GLU A 146 -4.42 -16.82 16.82
C GLU A 146 -5.64 -17.63 17.30
N PHE A 147 -5.37 -18.87 17.68
CA PHE A 147 -6.28 -19.73 18.42
C PHE A 147 -5.56 -20.20 19.68
N ASN A 148 -6.25 -20.17 20.82
CA ASN A 148 -5.76 -20.76 22.06
C ASN A 148 -5.92 -22.27 21.97
N ILE A 149 -4.93 -22.96 21.41
CA ILE A 149 -4.87 -24.42 21.30
C ILE A 149 -4.51 -24.99 22.68
N PRO A 150 -5.36 -25.83 23.33
CA PRO A 150 -5.03 -26.47 24.59
C PRO A 150 -3.90 -27.49 24.42
N ASP A 151 -3.12 -27.69 25.48
CA ASP A 151 -1.88 -28.48 25.38
C ASP A 151 -2.11 -29.95 25.00
N GLU A 152 -3.23 -30.53 25.42
CA GLU A 152 -3.69 -31.88 25.06
C GLU A 152 -3.88 -32.11 23.55
N TRP A 153 -4.04 -31.03 22.76
CA TRP A 153 -4.16 -31.10 21.30
C TRP A 153 -2.85 -30.83 20.57
N LEU A 154 -1.78 -30.40 21.26
CA LEU A 154 -0.52 -30.01 20.62
C LEU A 154 0.10 -31.15 19.81
N ALA A 155 0.11 -32.37 20.32
CA ALA A 155 0.67 -33.52 19.61
C ALA A 155 0.01 -33.74 18.23
N PHE A 156 -1.33 -33.70 18.18
CA PHE A 156 -2.08 -33.83 16.94
C PHE A 156 -1.85 -32.63 16.01
N ILE A 157 -1.97 -31.40 16.54
CA ILE A 157 -1.84 -30.19 15.73
C ILE A 157 -0.44 -30.05 15.16
N VAL A 158 0.62 -30.25 15.94
CA VAL A 158 2.00 -30.16 15.44
C VAL A 158 2.25 -31.18 14.34
N SER A 159 1.84 -32.45 14.52
CA SER A 159 2.08 -33.48 13.51
C SER A 159 1.32 -33.26 12.20
N GLU A 160 0.09 -32.76 12.28
CA GLU A 160 -0.69 -32.39 11.09
C GLU A 160 -0.19 -31.09 10.44
N PHE A 161 0.30 -30.14 11.22
CA PHE A 161 0.91 -28.92 10.70
C PHE A 161 2.24 -29.21 10.01
N ARG A 162 3.04 -30.17 10.52
CA ARG A 162 4.22 -30.71 9.81
C ARG A 162 3.83 -31.20 8.42
N GLN A 163 2.76 -31.99 8.30
CA GLN A 163 2.28 -32.46 6.99
C GLN A 163 1.90 -31.30 6.06
N ASN A 164 1.32 -30.22 6.58
CA ASN A 164 1.05 -29.02 5.79
C ASN A 164 2.34 -28.31 5.34
N LEU A 165 3.41 -28.32 6.14
CA LEU A 165 4.74 -27.83 5.72
C LEU A 165 5.39 -28.74 4.66
N GLU A 166 5.16 -30.06 4.72
CA GLU A 166 5.60 -30.97 3.65
C GLU A 166 4.87 -30.68 2.34
N VAL A 167 3.55 -30.44 2.41
CA VAL A 167 2.78 -29.98 1.24
C VAL A 167 3.33 -28.64 0.72
N ALA A 168 3.67 -27.69 1.61
CA ALA A 168 4.30 -26.44 1.21
C ALA A 168 5.61 -26.69 0.45
N HIS A 169 6.50 -27.52 1.00
CA HIS A 169 7.75 -27.91 0.34
C HIS A 169 7.49 -28.44 -1.07
N TYR A 170 6.58 -29.41 -1.23
CA TYR A 170 6.30 -30.00 -2.54
C TYR A 170 5.73 -28.98 -3.54
N LEU A 171 4.77 -28.14 -3.13
CA LEU A 171 4.17 -27.14 -4.01
C LEU A 171 5.17 -26.09 -4.45
N GLU A 172 6.00 -25.59 -3.53
CA GLU A 172 7.02 -24.58 -3.82
C GLU A 172 8.11 -25.14 -4.74
N THR A 173 8.57 -26.37 -4.50
CA THR A 173 9.52 -27.05 -5.39
C THR A 173 8.92 -27.24 -6.78
N GLU A 174 7.64 -27.60 -6.88
CA GLU A 174 6.95 -27.83 -8.15
C GLU A 174 6.91 -26.56 -9.03
N ILE A 175 6.71 -25.37 -8.44
CA ILE A 175 6.62 -24.11 -9.20
C ILE A 175 7.98 -23.44 -9.49
N GLY A 176 9.06 -24.00 -8.95
CA GLY A 176 10.43 -23.59 -9.25
C GLY A 176 11.30 -23.18 -8.06
N GLY A 177 10.79 -23.27 -6.83
CA GLY A 177 11.56 -23.06 -5.59
C GLY A 177 11.82 -21.60 -5.20
N ASP A 178 11.24 -20.64 -5.91
CA ASP A 178 11.41 -19.20 -5.62
C ASP A 178 10.87 -18.85 -4.22
N GLY A 179 9.75 -19.45 -3.78
CA GLY A 179 9.21 -19.23 -2.44
C GLY A 179 10.07 -19.83 -1.31
N LEU A 180 10.80 -20.92 -1.58
CA LEU A 180 11.75 -21.53 -0.63
C LEU A 180 13.02 -20.70 -0.45
N SER A 181 13.42 -19.95 -1.48
CA SER A 181 14.65 -19.14 -1.48
C SER A 181 14.41 -17.68 -1.13
N ILE A 182 13.32 -17.06 -1.59
CA ILE A 182 13.03 -15.62 -1.40
C ILE A 182 11.93 -15.42 -0.34
N GLY A 183 10.90 -16.25 -0.35
CA GLY A 183 9.75 -16.18 0.56
C GLY A 183 10.04 -16.65 2.00
N PHE A 184 11.07 -17.47 2.19
CA PHE A 184 11.49 -18.02 3.49
C PHE A 184 12.69 -17.30 4.12
N SER A 185 12.66 -15.96 4.13
CA SER A 185 13.81 -15.14 4.54
C SER A 185 13.97 -14.95 6.05
N SER A 186 12.89 -15.01 6.85
CA SER A 186 12.92 -14.69 8.29
C SER A 186 13.64 -15.76 9.13
N PRO A 187 14.61 -15.40 10.00
CA PRO A 187 15.23 -16.31 10.95
C PRO A 187 14.22 -16.85 11.96
N MET A 188 14.48 -18.07 12.45
CA MET A 188 13.61 -18.71 13.44
C MET A 188 13.54 -17.86 14.72
N ILE A 189 14.68 -17.35 15.16
CA ILE A 189 14.79 -16.47 16.33
C ILE A 189 14.82 -15.01 15.86
N SER A 190 13.78 -14.26 16.24
CA SER A 190 13.69 -12.81 15.99
C SER A 190 14.88 -12.09 16.60
N GLU A 191 15.37 -11.06 15.92
CA GLU A 191 16.20 -10.04 16.56
C GLU A 191 15.25 -9.13 17.36
N GLU A 192 15.59 -8.79 18.61
CA GLU A 192 14.80 -7.83 19.38
C GLU A 192 15.04 -6.43 18.80
N SER A 193 14.32 -6.09 17.75
CA SER A 193 14.33 -4.77 17.14
C SER A 193 12.90 -4.36 16.80
N PRO A 194 12.43 -3.19 17.28
CA PRO A 194 11.08 -2.69 17.02
C PRO A 194 10.83 -2.30 15.54
N GLU A 195 11.82 -2.46 14.67
CA GLU A 195 11.84 -2.02 13.27
C GLU A 195 11.72 -3.18 12.26
N ILE A 196 11.55 -4.41 12.74
CA ILE A 196 11.30 -5.58 11.90
C ILE A 196 9.84 -5.55 11.43
N SER A 197 9.62 -5.74 10.13
CA SER A 197 8.27 -5.82 9.58
C SER A 197 7.57 -7.09 10.06
N ASP A 198 6.63 -6.95 11.01
CA ASP A 198 5.81 -8.06 11.53
C ASP A 198 5.10 -8.85 10.42
N ASN A 199 4.86 -8.23 9.25
CA ASN A 199 4.20 -8.87 8.12
C ASN A 199 4.97 -10.05 7.54
N GLN A 200 6.32 -10.05 7.56
CA GLN A 200 7.10 -11.18 7.03
C GLN A 200 7.07 -12.39 7.97
N ARG A 201 7.05 -12.14 9.28
CA ARG A 201 7.00 -13.18 10.31
C ARG A 201 5.61 -13.78 10.51
N THR A 202 4.56 -13.13 10.00
CA THR A 202 3.16 -13.53 10.21
C THR A 202 2.44 -13.99 8.94
N ARG A 203 3.08 -13.94 7.77
CA ARG A 203 2.48 -14.33 6.48
C ARG A 203 3.40 -15.22 5.66
N GLY A 204 2.81 -15.89 4.67
CA GLY A 204 3.53 -16.77 3.76
C GLY A 204 4.17 -17.98 4.47
N LEU A 205 5.12 -18.61 3.78
CA LEU A 205 5.87 -19.74 4.30
C LEU A 205 6.63 -19.42 5.60
N SER A 206 7.28 -18.24 5.67
CA SER A 206 7.97 -17.78 6.88
C SER A 206 7.07 -17.79 8.11
N GLY A 207 5.85 -17.22 7.99
CA GLY A 207 4.89 -17.23 9.10
C GLY A 207 4.42 -18.63 9.51
N TYR A 208 4.31 -19.56 8.56
CA TYR A 208 3.91 -20.94 8.87
C TYR A 208 5.01 -21.70 9.61
N VAL A 209 6.25 -21.55 9.17
CA VAL A 209 7.38 -22.22 9.81
C VAL A 209 7.65 -21.65 11.20
N ILE A 210 7.54 -20.33 11.38
CA ILE A 210 7.59 -19.70 12.71
C ILE A 210 6.45 -20.23 13.57
N LYS A 211 5.22 -20.29 13.04
CA LYS A 211 4.08 -20.79 13.80
C LYS A 211 4.25 -22.25 14.24
N PHE A 212 4.77 -23.09 13.34
CA PHE A 212 5.13 -24.46 13.66
C PHE A 212 6.19 -24.52 14.77
N SER A 213 7.22 -23.67 14.70
CA SER A 213 8.27 -23.61 15.73
C SER A 213 7.72 -23.23 17.12
N GLU A 214 6.79 -22.28 17.19
CA GLU A 214 6.10 -21.90 18.45
C GLU A 214 5.28 -23.06 19.02
N LEU A 215 4.51 -23.75 18.17
CA LEU A 215 3.71 -24.91 18.59
C LEU A 215 4.60 -26.07 19.04
N PHE A 216 5.73 -26.27 18.36
CA PHE A 216 6.71 -27.26 18.73
C PHE A 216 7.39 -26.93 20.07
N GLU A 217 7.75 -25.67 20.33
CA GLU A 217 8.28 -25.24 21.63
C GLU A 217 7.29 -25.50 22.76
N ARG A 218 6.01 -25.16 22.56
CA ARG A 218 4.96 -25.50 23.53
C ARG A 218 4.82 -27.01 23.75
N LEU A 219 4.96 -27.81 22.69
CA LEU A 219 4.95 -29.27 22.80
C LEU A 219 6.17 -29.78 23.58
N VAL A 220 7.35 -29.17 23.42
CA VAL A 220 8.55 -29.51 24.21
C VAL A 220 8.32 -29.25 25.69
N GLU A 221 7.67 -28.14 26.05
CA GLU A 221 7.34 -27.80 27.44
C GLU A 221 6.28 -28.74 28.03
N PHE A 222 5.28 -29.14 27.23
CA PHE A 222 4.18 -30.00 27.66
C PHE A 222 4.56 -31.49 27.74
N ASP A 223 5.14 -32.04 26.68
CA ASP A 223 5.56 -33.43 26.57
C ASP A 223 6.79 -33.58 25.66
N ILE A 224 7.96 -33.55 26.29
CA ILE A 224 9.26 -33.68 25.61
C ILE A 224 9.44 -35.03 24.90
N SER A 225 8.77 -36.10 25.35
CA SER A 225 8.87 -37.42 24.72
C SER A 225 8.19 -37.40 23.36
N ILE A 226 6.98 -36.82 23.28
CA ILE A 226 6.26 -36.65 22.01
C ILE A 226 7.01 -35.66 21.12
N ALA A 227 7.54 -34.56 21.67
CA ALA A 227 8.33 -33.60 20.88
C ALA A 227 9.56 -34.25 20.22
N ARG A 228 10.25 -35.17 20.90
CA ARG A 228 11.37 -35.94 20.33
C ARG A 228 10.94 -36.91 19.23
N GLN A 229 9.77 -37.53 19.36
CA GLN A 229 9.20 -38.36 18.31
C GLN A 229 8.87 -37.53 17.07
N GLU A 230 8.22 -36.38 17.26
CA GLU A 230 7.88 -35.46 16.18
C GLU A 230 9.13 -34.91 15.48
N PHE A 231 10.17 -34.51 16.23
CA PHE A 231 11.46 -34.13 15.66
C PHE A 231 12.06 -35.21 14.75
N SER A 232 11.91 -36.48 15.12
CA SER A 232 12.43 -37.61 14.35
C SER A 232 11.63 -37.87 13.06
N ALA A 233 10.44 -37.28 12.92
CA ALA A 233 9.59 -37.40 11.74
C ALA A 233 9.84 -36.31 10.68
N TRP A 234 10.74 -35.34 10.95
CA TRP A 234 11.04 -34.26 10.00
C TRP A 234 11.82 -34.77 8.79
N LEU A 235 11.55 -34.19 7.61
CA LEU A 235 12.21 -34.58 6.36
C LEU A 235 13.73 -34.37 6.44
N VAL A 236 14.48 -35.46 6.19
CA VAL A 236 15.94 -35.46 6.28
C VAL A 236 16.60 -34.92 5.00
N ASP A 237 15.96 -35.15 3.85
CA ASP A 237 16.49 -34.81 2.53
C ASP A 237 16.07 -33.40 2.05
N ASP A 238 15.28 -32.66 2.84
CA ASP A 238 14.97 -31.26 2.55
C ASP A 238 16.15 -30.35 2.92
N GLU A 239 16.44 -29.41 2.02
CA GLU A 239 17.52 -28.42 2.11
C GLU A 239 17.02 -27.01 2.46
N HIS A 240 15.74 -26.84 2.78
CA HIS A 240 15.12 -25.54 3.00
C HIS A 240 14.39 -25.49 4.35
N ILE A 241 13.12 -25.90 4.41
CA ILE A 241 12.25 -25.73 5.58
C ILE A 241 12.72 -26.58 6.76
N PHE A 242 12.83 -27.89 6.55
CA PHE A 242 13.21 -28.86 7.56
C PHE A 242 14.71 -28.87 7.82
N ALA A 243 15.55 -28.51 6.84
CA ALA A 243 16.96 -28.25 7.12
C ALA A 243 17.12 -27.15 8.18
N ARG A 244 16.44 -26.01 7.99
CA ARG A 244 16.47 -24.89 8.93
C ARG A 244 15.85 -25.24 10.28
N LEU A 245 14.71 -25.94 10.29
CA LEU A 245 14.10 -26.43 11.53
C LEU A 245 15.05 -27.35 12.31
N ARG A 246 15.73 -28.29 11.63
CA ARG A 246 16.72 -29.17 12.26
C ARG A 246 17.92 -28.40 12.80
N ILE A 247 18.41 -27.40 12.07
CA ILE A 247 19.49 -26.51 12.54
C ILE A 247 19.08 -25.78 13.83
N TRP A 248 17.91 -25.15 13.81
CA TRP A 248 17.37 -24.41 14.96
C TRP A 248 17.11 -25.33 16.17
N ALA A 249 16.41 -26.45 15.96
CA ALA A 249 16.14 -27.44 17.00
C ALA A 249 17.41 -28.09 17.53
N GLY A 250 18.44 -28.24 16.69
CA GLY A 250 19.76 -28.70 17.09
C GLY A 250 20.42 -27.85 18.18
N GLY A 251 20.06 -26.57 18.27
CA GLY A 251 20.47 -25.70 19.38
C GLY A 251 19.78 -26.00 20.73
N LYS A 252 18.74 -26.84 20.75
CA LYS A 252 17.96 -27.20 21.96
C LYS A 252 18.44 -28.53 22.54
N LYS A 253 19.35 -28.45 23.51
CA LYS A 253 19.97 -29.64 24.16
C LYS A 253 18.97 -30.61 24.80
N ASP A 254 17.81 -30.12 25.24
CA ASP A 254 16.80 -30.96 25.89
C ASP A 254 16.06 -31.84 24.87
N VAL A 255 15.98 -31.41 23.62
CA VAL A 255 15.33 -32.16 22.52
C VAL A 255 16.37 -33.00 21.76
N VAL A 256 17.50 -32.40 21.41
CA VAL A 256 18.50 -32.99 20.51
C VAL A 256 19.81 -33.29 21.24
N SER A 257 20.19 -34.56 21.30
CA SER A 257 21.45 -35.02 21.90
C SER A 257 22.68 -34.46 21.15
N ALA A 258 23.85 -34.44 21.81
CA ALA A 258 25.08 -33.96 21.17
C ALA A 258 25.46 -34.78 19.92
N GLN A 259 25.21 -36.10 19.95
CA GLN A 259 25.42 -36.96 18.78
C GLN A 259 24.45 -36.62 17.64
N ALA A 260 23.15 -36.47 17.94
CA ALA A 260 22.17 -36.11 16.92
C ALA A 260 22.45 -34.72 16.33
N PHE A 261 22.90 -33.76 17.15
CA PHE A 261 23.34 -32.45 16.64
C PHE A 261 24.55 -32.57 15.69
N SER A 262 25.51 -33.42 16.03
CA SER A 262 26.66 -33.72 15.16
C SER A 262 26.20 -34.30 13.82
N ASP A 263 25.25 -35.24 13.85
CA ASP A 263 24.71 -35.88 12.65
C ASP A 263 23.93 -34.89 11.77
N ILE A 264 23.17 -33.96 12.38
CA ILE A 264 22.48 -32.88 11.65
C ILE A 264 23.49 -32.01 10.91
N VAL A 265 24.46 -31.42 11.62
CA VAL A 265 25.40 -30.44 11.03
C VAL A 265 26.27 -31.09 9.95
N LEU A 266 26.69 -32.34 10.15
CA LEU A 266 27.48 -33.08 9.17
C LEU A 266 26.63 -33.60 8.00
N GLY A 267 25.34 -33.85 8.22
CA GLY A 267 24.41 -34.34 7.20
C GLY A 267 23.82 -33.25 6.29
N LEU A 268 23.95 -31.97 6.65
CA LEU A 268 23.55 -30.87 5.75
C LEU A 268 24.32 -30.95 4.43
N SER A 269 23.63 -30.79 3.30
CA SER A 269 24.29 -30.55 2.01
C SER A 269 25.09 -29.25 2.04
N ASP A 270 25.94 -29.04 1.04
CA ASP A 270 26.73 -27.80 0.97
C ASP A 270 25.87 -26.57 0.70
N ASP A 271 24.78 -26.73 -0.07
CA ASP A 271 23.80 -25.67 -0.27
C ASP A 271 23.11 -25.31 1.06
N ALA A 272 22.59 -26.29 1.81
CA ALA A 272 21.94 -26.03 3.09
C ALA A 272 22.90 -25.50 4.17
N PHE A 273 24.15 -25.96 4.21
CA PHE A 273 25.15 -25.50 5.18
C PHE A 273 25.57 -24.05 4.91
N TRP A 274 25.73 -23.68 3.65
CA TRP A 274 26.17 -22.34 3.26
C TRP A 274 25.05 -21.37 2.93
N ASP A 275 23.79 -21.81 2.94
CA ASP A 275 22.63 -20.99 2.68
C ASP A 275 22.61 -19.71 3.55
N ARG A 276 22.36 -18.57 2.91
CA ARG A 276 22.42 -17.25 3.55
C ARG A 276 21.30 -17.03 4.57
N TYR A 277 20.18 -17.72 4.44
CA TYR A 277 19.03 -17.68 5.34
C TYR A 277 19.21 -18.64 6.51
N HIS A 278 19.92 -19.76 6.31
CA HIS A 278 20.28 -20.68 7.40
C HIS A 278 21.42 -20.15 8.27
N GLN A 279 22.29 -19.30 7.72
CA GLN A 279 23.53 -18.87 8.37
C GLN A 279 23.33 -18.42 9.82
N ARG A 280 22.37 -17.53 10.10
CA ARG A 280 22.12 -17.04 11.45
C ARG A 280 21.78 -18.18 12.41
N ASP A 281 20.81 -19.00 12.05
CA ASP A 281 20.35 -20.12 12.88
C ASP A 281 21.48 -21.15 13.09
N LEU A 282 22.27 -21.43 12.04
CA LEU A 282 23.44 -22.33 12.10
C LEU A 282 24.53 -21.81 13.02
N LEU A 283 24.92 -20.54 12.88
CA LEU A 283 25.95 -19.93 13.72
C LEU A 283 25.52 -19.87 15.19
N LEU A 284 24.25 -19.56 15.46
CA LEU A 284 23.70 -19.58 16.81
C LEU A 284 23.67 -21.00 17.40
N ALA A 285 23.30 -22.01 16.62
CA ALA A 285 23.31 -23.41 17.06
C ALA A 285 24.74 -23.91 17.33
N LEU A 286 25.70 -23.61 16.44
CA LEU A 286 27.11 -23.92 16.63
C LEU A 286 27.66 -23.25 17.89
N LYS A 287 27.44 -21.93 18.05
CA LYS A 287 27.84 -21.19 19.26
C LYS A 287 27.36 -21.88 20.54
N LYS A 288 26.11 -22.36 20.58
CA LYS A 288 25.53 -22.99 21.77
C LYS A 288 26.09 -24.38 22.06
N ARG A 289 26.46 -25.14 21.02
CA ARG A 289 26.76 -26.58 21.13
C ARG A 289 28.22 -26.94 20.85
N TRP A 290 29.07 -25.98 20.45
CA TRP A 290 30.45 -26.23 19.98
C TRP A 290 31.30 -27.05 20.95
N ASN A 291 31.21 -26.75 22.24
CA ASN A 291 32.00 -27.39 23.30
C ASN A 291 31.50 -28.78 23.70
N GLU A 292 30.34 -29.21 23.19
CA GLU A 292 29.82 -30.57 23.37
C GLU A 292 30.27 -31.54 22.26
N LEU A 293 30.88 -31.00 21.19
CA LEU A 293 31.31 -31.77 20.04
C LEU A 293 32.65 -32.48 20.33
N ASP A 294 32.76 -33.74 19.91
CA ASP A 294 34.06 -34.41 19.94
C ASP A 294 35.04 -33.79 18.93
N THR A 295 36.34 -33.95 19.18
CA THR A 295 37.41 -33.36 18.34
C THR A 295 37.34 -33.84 16.89
N LYS A 296 36.82 -35.05 16.63
CA LYS A 296 36.69 -35.59 15.26
C LYS A 296 35.61 -34.84 14.48
N THR A 297 34.51 -34.52 15.14
CA THR A 297 33.36 -33.78 14.59
C THR A 297 33.72 -32.32 14.42
N GLN A 298 34.36 -31.69 15.41
CA GLN A 298 34.88 -30.32 15.29
C GLN A 298 35.76 -30.18 14.04
N LYS A 299 36.75 -31.08 13.85
CA LYS A 299 37.62 -31.07 12.67
C LYS A 299 36.87 -31.19 11.33
N LYS A 300 35.78 -31.96 11.28
CA LYS A 300 34.96 -32.08 10.07
C LYS A 300 34.20 -30.78 9.79
N ILE A 301 33.62 -30.16 10.82
CA ILE A 301 32.92 -28.87 10.68
C ILE A 301 33.90 -27.76 10.32
N GLU A 302 35.06 -27.72 10.96
CA GLU A 302 36.17 -26.82 10.64
C GLU A 302 36.56 -26.93 9.16
N LYS A 303 36.74 -28.16 8.67
CA LYS A 303 37.03 -28.41 7.25
C LYS A 303 35.95 -27.78 6.35
N ARG A 304 34.66 -28.01 6.65
CA ARG A 304 33.55 -27.41 5.89
C ARG A 304 33.61 -25.89 5.93
N LEU A 305 33.85 -25.28 7.09
CA LEU A 305 33.94 -23.83 7.28
C LEU A 305 35.10 -23.18 6.49
N LEU A 306 36.17 -23.93 6.20
CA LEU A 306 37.35 -23.43 5.49
C LEU A 306 37.32 -23.67 3.97
N GLU A 307 36.62 -24.72 3.52
CA GLU A 307 36.54 -25.07 2.09
C GLU A 307 35.55 -24.17 1.30
N GLY A 308 34.50 -23.66 1.96
CA GLY A 308 33.46 -22.88 1.30
C GLY A 308 32.46 -23.75 0.53
N ARG A 309 31.59 -23.12 -0.29
CA ARG A 309 30.64 -23.83 -1.17
C ARG A 309 31.36 -24.60 -2.28
N GLU A 310 30.78 -25.72 -2.71
CA GLU A 310 31.21 -26.43 -3.93
C GLU A 310 31.16 -25.51 -5.18
N LYS A 311 32.07 -25.77 -6.13
CA LYS A 311 32.27 -24.91 -7.31
C LYS A 311 31.12 -25.03 -8.31
N TRP A 312 30.47 -23.92 -8.65
CA TRP A 312 29.60 -23.83 -9.83
C TRP A 312 30.43 -24.02 -11.11
N ARG A 313 29.89 -24.73 -12.11
CA ARG A 313 30.51 -24.85 -13.44
C ARG A 313 30.50 -23.47 -14.11
N ASN A 314 31.64 -22.79 -14.04
CA ASN A 314 32.06 -21.55 -14.73
C ASN A 314 31.98 -20.26 -13.87
N GLY A 315 33.12 -19.89 -13.26
CA GLY A 315 33.33 -18.62 -12.54
C GLY A 315 34.38 -18.70 -11.43
N GLU A 316 35.62 -19.12 -11.74
CA GLU A 316 36.55 -19.61 -10.71
C GLU A 316 37.06 -18.57 -9.69
N GLU A 317 37.30 -17.30 -10.07
CA GLU A 317 37.97 -16.35 -9.17
C GLU A 317 37.01 -15.59 -8.25
N LEU A 318 35.90 -15.05 -8.77
CA LEU A 318 34.90 -14.36 -7.93
C LEU A 318 34.26 -15.29 -6.90
N GLN A 319 33.99 -16.56 -7.26
CA GLN A 319 33.47 -17.54 -6.33
C GLN A 319 34.47 -17.86 -5.20
N LYS A 320 35.78 -17.95 -5.51
CA LYS A 320 36.82 -18.13 -4.48
C LYS A 320 36.85 -16.96 -3.52
N GLN A 321 36.68 -15.73 -4.02
CA GLN A 321 36.61 -14.53 -3.19
C GLN A 321 35.38 -14.53 -2.28
N TRP A 322 34.19 -14.86 -2.81
CA TRP A 322 32.97 -14.98 -2.00
C TRP A 322 33.08 -16.07 -0.93
N ASN A 323 33.55 -17.27 -1.30
CA ASN A 323 33.78 -18.35 -0.36
C ASN A 323 34.76 -17.93 0.74
N ALA A 324 35.85 -17.22 0.39
CA ALA A 324 36.80 -16.71 1.37
C ALA A 324 36.18 -15.66 2.30
N CYS A 325 35.37 -14.73 1.77
CA CYS A 325 34.61 -13.76 2.57
C CYS A 325 33.64 -14.44 3.55
N ASP A 326 32.84 -15.40 3.08
CA ASP A 326 31.86 -16.09 3.92
C ASP A 326 32.54 -16.94 4.99
N SER A 327 33.64 -17.63 4.63
CA SER A 327 34.47 -18.38 5.57
C SER A 327 35.05 -17.46 6.64
N LEU A 328 35.65 -16.32 6.25
CA LEU A 328 36.17 -15.30 7.17
C LEU A 328 35.08 -14.77 8.10
N ASN A 329 33.88 -14.48 7.58
CA ASN A 329 32.75 -14.01 8.39
C ASN A 329 32.40 -15.04 9.47
N ARG A 330 32.22 -16.31 9.09
CA ARG A 330 31.76 -17.36 10.00
C ARG A 330 32.81 -17.75 11.04
N ILE A 331 34.06 -18.02 10.63
CA ILE A 331 35.12 -18.43 11.57
C ILE A 331 35.48 -17.31 12.55
N THR A 332 35.54 -16.06 12.06
CA THR A 332 35.87 -14.91 12.92
C THR A 332 34.75 -14.65 13.92
N TRP A 333 33.48 -14.75 13.49
CA TRP A 333 32.35 -14.59 14.38
C TRP A 333 32.32 -15.71 15.43
N LEU A 334 32.43 -16.98 15.04
CA LEU A 334 32.41 -18.12 15.98
C LEU A 334 33.53 -18.03 17.02
N ALA A 335 34.76 -17.69 16.60
CA ALA A 335 35.87 -17.47 17.51
C ALA A 335 35.57 -16.35 18.52
N LYS A 336 35.05 -15.20 18.06
CA LYS A 336 34.61 -14.10 18.94
C LYS A 336 33.52 -14.54 19.93
N GLN A 337 32.71 -15.55 19.59
CA GLN A 337 31.67 -16.11 20.46
C GLN A 337 32.17 -17.23 21.39
N GLY A 338 33.48 -17.53 21.41
CA GLY A 338 34.08 -18.53 22.30
C GLY A 338 34.10 -19.95 21.75
N CYS A 339 34.03 -20.14 20.43
CA CYS A 339 34.26 -21.42 19.79
C CYS A 339 35.76 -21.61 19.50
N ASP A 340 36.42 -22.49 20.25
CA ASP A 340 37.84 -22.79 20.06
C ASP A 340 38.05 -23.76 18.89
N PHE A 341 38.93 -23.38 17.95
CA PHE A 341 39.26 -24.18 16.78
C PHE A 341 40.53 -25.02 16.99
N THR A 342 40.61 -26.17 16.33
CA THR A 342 41.80 -27.03 16.35
C THR A 342 42.90 -26.56 15.40
N PHE A 343 42.57 -25.67 14.45
CA PHE A 343 43.52 -25.02 13.55
C PHE A 343 43.96 -23.64 14.06
N ASP A 344 45.06 -23.12 13.54
CA ASP A 344 45.52 -21.75 13.81
C ASP A 344 44.63 -20.73 13.07
N LEU A 345 43.70 -20.13 13.81
CA LEU A 345 42.75 -19.13 13.30
C LEU A 345 43.46 -17.95 12.63
N GLN A 346 44.58 -17.47 13.19
CA GLN A 346 45.27 -16.31 12.63
C GLN A 346 45.96 -16.66 11.32
N ALA A 347 46.62 -17.81 11.25
CA ALA A 347 47.24 -18.29 10.03
C ALA A 347 46.20 -18.46 8.90
N GLU A 348 45.06 -19.05 9.22
CA GLU A 348 44.02 -19.35 8.24
C GLU A 348 43.23 -18.11 7.81
N ALA A 349 42.91 -17.21 8.74
CA ALA A 349 42.32 -15.91 8.41
C ALA A 349 43.23 -15.07 7.50
N ASN A 350 44.55 -15.08 7.76
CA ASN A 350 45.52 -14.41 6.89
C ASN A 350 45.59 -15.07 5.50
N ARG A 351 45.46 -16.40 5.41
CA ARG A 351 45.40 -17.12 4.13
C ARG A 351 44.16 -16.70 3.32
N LEU A 352 42.98 -16.67 3.95
CA LEU A 352 41.72 -16.29 3.30
C LEU A 352 41.69 -14.80 2.92
N ARG A 353 42.27 -13.91 3.72
CA ARG A 353 42.35 -12.46 3.41
C ARG A 353 43.21 -12.16 2.17
N LYS A 354 44.20 -13.00 1.87
CA LYS A 354 44.95 -12.89 0.60
C LYS A 354 44.08 -13.19 -0.62
N ILE A 355 43.04 -14.01 -0.45
CA ILE A 355 42.07 -14.35 -1.50
C ILE A 355 40.99 -13.25 -1.58
N ALA A 356 40.51 -12.77 -0.43
CA ALA A 356 39.50 -11.70 -0.32
C ALA A 356 40.08 -10.42 0.31
N PRO A 357 40.82 -9.59 -0.44
CA PRO A 357 41.49 -8.41 0.09
C PRO A 357 40.53 -7.30 0.54
N ASP A 358 39.32 -7.23 -0.02
CA ASP A 358 38.32 -6.20 0.29
C ASP A 358 37.49 -6.50 1.56
N TRP A 359 37.70 -7.67 2.16
CA TRP A 359 36.99 -8.05 3.38
C TRP A 359 37.39 -7.17 4.57
N LYS A 360 36.40 -6.74 5.36
CA LYS A 360 36.60 -5.92 6.57
C LYS A 360 36.16 -6.68 7.83
N PRO A 361 36.84 -6.50 8.98
CA PRO A 361 36.44 -7.11 10.25
C PRO A 361 34.97 -6.89 10.64
N ASP A 362 34.42 -5.71 10.33
CA ASP A 362 33.02 -5.35 10.60
C ASP A 362 32.02 -6.29 9.91
N ASN A 363 32.40 -6.92 8.78
CA ASN A 363 31.55 -7.88 8.08
C ASN A 363 31.31 -9.14 8.92
N ALA A 364 32.30 -9.58 9.71
CA ALA A 364 32.12 -10.71 10.63
C ALA A 364 31.19 -10.37 11.79
N GLU A 365 31.13 -9.11 12.24
CA GLU A 365 30.22 -8.72 13.32
C GLU A 365 28.75 -8.90 12.91
N LYS A 366 28.49 -8.74 11.61
CA LYS A 366 27.16 -8.93 11.01
C LYS A 366 26.89 -10.36 10.53
N ALA A 367 27.82 -11.31 10.73
CA ALA A 367 27.69 -12.67 10.21
C ALA A 367 26.44 -13.40 10.72
N ALA A 368 25.98 -13.08 11.93
CA ALA A 368 24.75 -13.62 12.50
C ALA A 368 23.61 -12.57 12.57
N SER A 369 23.71 -11.40 11.93
CA SER A 369 22.62 -10.41 11.90
C SER A 369 21.38 -10.92 11.15
N SER A 370 20.20 -10.40 11.47
CA SER A 370 18.99 -10.75 10.70
C SER A 370 19.08 -10.22 9.26
N ASN A 371 18.71 -11.07 8.30
CA ASN A 371 18.54 -10.71 6.89
C ASN A 371 17.08 -10.30 6.57
N GLU A 372 16.23 -10.12 7.59
CA GLU A 372 14.83 -9.68 7.40
C GLU A 372 14.77 -8.31 6.74
N ILE A 373 13.78 -8.13 5.86
CA ILE A 373 13.55 -6.85 5.21
C ILE A 373 13.01 -5.89 6.28
N ARG A 374 13.85 -4.91 6.64
CA ARG A 374 13.44 -3.79 7.47
C ARG A 374 12.65 -2.82 6.60
N SER A 375 11.34 -2.75 6.81
CA SER A 375 10.46 -1.79 6.17
C SER A 375 9.75 -0.99 7.26
N GLY A 376 10.08 0.30 7.38
CA GLY A 376 9.44 1.21 8.32
C GLY A 376 8.96 2.47 7.61
N THR A 377 7.98 3.14 8.18
CA THR A 377 7.72 4.54 7.84
C THR A 377 8.88 5.35 8.40
N VAL A 378 9.46 6.23 7.59
CA VAL A 378 10.46 7.18 8.08
C VAL A 378 9.82 8.00 9.20
N ILE A 379 10.29 7.83 10.43
CA ILE A 379 9.80 8.58 11.58
C ILE A 379 10.60 9.88 11.64
N PRO A 380 9.96 11.06 11.51
CA PRO A 380 10.64 12.32 11.75
C PRO A 380 11.11 12.35 13.21
N ASN A 381 12.38 12.59 13.45
CA ASN A 381 12.91 12.90 14.78
C ASN A 381 13.02 14.42 14.92
N PRO A 382 12.06 15.08 15.59
CA PRO A 382 12.03 16.53 15.69
C PRO A 382 12.93 17.05 16.83
N GLU A 383 13.86 16.27 17.37
CA GLU A 383 14.68 16.75 18.48
C GLU A 383 15.54 17.96 18.07
N TYR A 384 15.34 19.08 18.77
CA TYR A 384 15.79 20.42 18.43
C TYR A 384 16.61 21.08 19.53
N SER A 385 16.90 20.40 20.65
CA SER A 385 17.67 20.95 21.77
C SER A 385 19.01 21.58 21.36
N CYS A 386 19.68 20.99 20.36
CA CYS A 386 20.91 21.52 19.75
C CYS A 386 20.75 22.93 19.13
N LEU A 387 19.53 23.35 18.79
CA LEU A 387 19.24 24.65 18.17
C LEU A 387 18.86 25.75 19.18
N LEU A 388 18.62 25.39 20.46
CA LEU A 388 18.16 26.34 21.47
C LEU A 388 19.19 27.41 21.83
N ASN A 389 20.47 27.04 21.88
CA ASN A 389 21.55 27.88 22.42
C ASN A 389 22.53 28.45 21.38
N ILE A 390 22.20 28.33 20.09
CA ILE A 390 23.06 28.86 19.00
C ILE A 390 22.59 30.23 18.48
N PRO A 391 23.45 31.03 17.84
CA PRO A 391 23.04 32.28 17.19
C PRO A 391 22.01 32.07 16.06
N LEU A 392 21.12 33.06 15.82
CA LEU A 392 20.05 32.96 14.81
C LEU A 392 20.57 32.64 13.39
N ASN A 393 21.72 33.17 13.00
CA ASN A 393 22.35 32.93 11.70
C ASN A 393 22.90 31.51 11.55
N ALA A 394 23.12 30.78 12.65
CA ALA A 394 23.60 29.41 12.64
C ALA A 394 22.47 28.37 12.64
N ILE A 395 21.22 28.76 12.93
CA ILE A 395 20.10 27.81 13.12
C ILE A 395 19.83 27.00 11.86
N LEU A 396 19.66 27.66 10.71
CA LEU A 396 19.26 26.98 9.47
C LEU A 396 20.36 26.04 8.96
N SER A 397 21.61 26.48 8.99
CA SER A 397 22.76 25.67 8.55
C SER A 397 23.07 24.51 9.49
N THR A 398 22.90 24.69 10.80
CA THR A 398 23.06 23.61 11.78
C THR A 398 21.96 22.56 11.65
N ALA A 399 20.71 23.00 11.50
CA ALA A 399 19.59 22.10 11.30
C ALA A 399 19.77 21.26 10.02
N GLN A 400 20.19 21.90 8.92
CA GLN A 400 20.45 21.21 7.66
C GLN A 400 21.53 20.13 7.80
N LYS A 401 22.66 20.44 8.44
CA LYS A 401 23.75 19.47 8.66
C LYS A 401 23.30 18.24 9.46
N ILE A 402 22.47 18.45 10.49
CA ILE A 402 21.97 17.36 11.33
C ILE A 402 21.00 16.48 10.55
N SER A 403 20.17 17.07 9.69
CA SER A 403 19.25 16.34 8.80
C SER A 403 19.97 15.54 7.71
N GLU A 404 21.17 15.96 7.28
CA GLU A 404 22.01 15.26 6.29
C GLU A 404 22.81 14.10 6.92
N ASP A 405 23.08 14.16 8.22
CA ASP A 405 23.79 13.15 9.01
C ASP A 405 22.83 12.07 9.57
N ASN A 406 22.11 11.38 8.68
CA ASN A 406 21.21 10.28 9.03
C ASN A 406 21.93 8.92 8.85
N GLU A 407 22.39 8.34 9.96
CA GLU A 407 22.94 6.98 9.98
C GLU A 407 21.85 5.88 9.91
N ASP A 408 20.62 6.22 10.30
CA ASP A 408 19.45 5.34 10.27
C ASP A 408 18.52 5.75 9.11
N PHE A 409 18.26 4.81 8.20
CA PHE A 409 17.43 5.04 7.01
C PHE A 409 15.93 5.20 7.33
N LEU A 410 15.49 4.85 8.54
CA LEU A 410 14.10 4.97 9.00
C LEU A 410 13.87 6.14 9.95
N THR A 411 14.92 6.88 10.32
CA THR A 411 14.80 8.09 11.16
C THR A 411 15.27 9.30 10.37
N GLU A 412 14.36 10.20 10.02
CA GLU A 412 14.73 11.49 9.41
C GLU A 412 14.84 12.54 10.51
N LYS A 413 16.07 12.94 10.85
CA LYS A 413 16.29 14.06 11.77
C LYS A 413 15.75 15.35 11.14
N ASP A 414 14.79 16.00 11.81
CA ASP A 414 14.26 17.31 11.42
C ASP A 414 14.19 18.28 12.62
N PRO A 415 15.37 18.72 13.12
CA PRO A 415 15.44 19.59 14.28
C PRO A 415 14.80 20.96 14.04
N PHE A 416 14.74 21.43 12.79
CA PHE A 416 14.12 22.72 12.49
C PHE A 416 12.59 22.64 12.61
N SER A 417 11.97 21.53 12.22
CA SER A 417 10.54 21.30 12.45
C SER A 417 10.19 21.33 13.94
N GLY A 418 10.98 20.67 14.79
CA GLY A 418 10.81 20.73 16.26
C GLY A 418 10.95 22.13 16.83
N LEU A 419 12.01 22.86 16.44
CA LEU A 419 12.20 24.27 16.85
C LEU A 419 11.05 25.15 16.36
N SER A 420 10.55 24.92 15.14
CA SER A 420 9.43 25.67 14.59
C SER A 420 8.16 25.47 15.39
N LYS A 421 7.88 24.23 15.80
CA LYS A 421 6.71 23.89 16.61
C LYS A 421 6.77 24.54 18.00
N GLU A 422 7.86 24.32 18.73
CA GLU A 422 7.98 24.67 20.14
C GLU A 422 8.44 26.13 20.37
N CYS A 423 9.24 26.69 19.45
CA CYS A 423 9.84 28.02 19.55
C CYS A 423 9.62 28.86 18.27
N PRO A 424 8.36 29.10 17.85
CA PRO A 424 8.06 29.63 16.53
C PRO A 424 8.57 31.05 16.26
N VAL A 425 8.58 31.91 17.27
CA VAL A 425 9.13 33.28 17.14
C VAL A 425 10.63 33.22 16.81
N ARG A 426 11.35 32.27 17.41
CA ARG A 426 12.79 32.08 17.18
C ARG A 426 13.04 31.48 15.79
N ALA A 427 12.27 30.47 15.39
CA ALA A 427 12.34 29.90 14.03
C ALA A 427 12.04 30.96 12.96
N LEU A 428 10.99 31.77 13.13
CA LEU A 428 10.67 32.88 12.23
C LEU A 428 11.75 33.97 12.21
N SER A 429 12.42 34.21 13.34
CA SER A 429 13.54 35.16 13.40
C SER A 429 14.74 34.67 12.59
N ALA A 430 15.04 33.37 12.61
CA ALA A 430 16.08 32.77 11.77
C ALA A 430 15.74 32.90 10.27
N LEU A 431 14.50 32.58 9.89
CA LEU A 431 14.01 32.77 8.51
C LEU A 431 14.04 34.25 8.08
N THR A 432 13.65 35.16 8.97
CA THR A 432 13.69 36.61 8.71
C THR A 432 15.12 37.10 8.52
N LEU A 433 16.08 36.56 9.27
CA LEU A 433 17.49 36.91 9.12
C LEU A 433 18.05 36.42 7.78
N ALA A 434 17.78 35.17 7.41
CA ALA A 434 18.13 34.62 6.09
C ALA A 434 17.53 35.46 4.95
N ALA A 435 16.26 35.84 5.06
CA ALA A 435 15.59 36.70 4.08
C ALA A 435 16.26 38.08 3.92
N LYS A 436 16.85 38.66 4.98
CA LYS A 436 17.61 39.91 4.88
C LYS A 436 18.91 39.75 4.07
N HIS A 437 19.45 38.54 3.99
CA HIS A 437 20.60 38.18 3.16
C HIS A 437 20.18 37.66 1.78
N ASN A 438 18.90 37.82 1.39
CA ASN A 438 18.33 37.32 0.14
C ASN A 438 18.36 35.78 0.03
N GLU A 439 18.32 35.09 1.17
CA GLU A 439 18.27 33.62 1.26
C GLU A 439 16.86 33.17 1.65
N PHE A 440 16.27 32.27 0.84
CA PHE A 440 14.91 31.77 1.05
C PHE A 440 14.90 30.23 1.05
N PRO A 441 15.41 29.57 2.10
CA PRO A 441 15.54 28.12 2.13
C PRO A 441 14.17 27.44 2.11
N GLN A 442 13.83 26.82 0.97
CA GLN A 442 12.54 26.20 0.71
C GLN A 442 12.14 25.18 1.79
N ARG A 443 13.05 24.26 2.14
CA ARG A 443 12.79 23.22 3.16
C ARG A 443 12.44 23.82 4.52
N ALA A 444 13.09 24.90 4.92
CA ALA A 444 12.82 25.57 6.19
C ALA A 444 11.47 26.31 6.15
N TRP A 445 11.14 27.00 5.05
CA TRP A 445 9.81 27.63 4.88
C TRP A 445 8.67 26.60 4.86
N ASN A 446 8.86 25.46 4.18
CA ASN A 446 7.90 24.36 4.17
C ASN A 446 7.65 23.82 5.58
N SER A 447 8.71 23.57 6.34
CA SER A 447 8.63 23.08 7.73
C SER A 447 7.98 24.10 8.66
N PHE A 448 8.31 25.39 8.47
CA PHE A 448 7.77 26.47 9.30
C PHE A 448 6.28 26.69 9.07
N LEU A 449 5.84 26.72 7.80
CA LEU A 449 4.44 26.90 7.43
C LEU A 449 3.61 25.61 7.54
N PHE A 450 4.22 24.50 8.01
CA PHE A 450 3.53 23.24 8.20
C PHE A 450 2.36 23.42 9.18
N PHE A 451 1.18 23.01 8.75
CA PHE A 451 -0.07 23.48 9.33
C PHE A 451 -0.30 23.01 10.77
N GLU A 452 0.04 21.75 11.09
CA GLU A 452 -0.13 21.19 12.44
C GLU A 452 0.65 21.99 13.48
N ASN A 453 1.78 22.57 13.06
CA ASN A 453 2.59 23.40 13.92
C ASN A 453 1.97 24.79 14.15
N ARG A 454 1.15 25.30 13.23
CA ARG A 454 0.68 26.71 13.20
C ARG A 454 -0.79 26.91 13.55
N GLN A 455 -1.59 25.85 13.67
CA GLN A 455 -3.04 25.93 13.90
C GLN A 455 -3.46 26.76 15.13
N ASN A 456 -2.62 26.80 16.17
CA ASN A 456 -2.89 27.46 17.44
C ASN A 456 -2.07 28.75 17.65
N ASP A 457 -1.53 29.32 16.58
CA ASP A 457 -0.74 30.55 16.68
C ASP A 457 -1.58 31.72 17.22
N LYS A 458 -0.93 32.53 18.05
CA LYS A 458 -1.53 33.78 18.56
C LYS A 458 -1.76 34.75 17.39
N PRO A 459 -2.85 35.54 17.38
CA PRO A 459 -3.13 36.47 16.28
C PRO A 459 -1.97 37.39 15.88
N LYS A 460 -1.19 37.87 16.87
CA LYS A 460 0.01 38.68 16.62
C LYS A 460 1.10 37.95 15.84
N LEU A 461 1.28 36.65 16.10
CA LEU A 461 2.25 35.82 15.37
C LEU A 461 1.75 35.57 13.94
N SER A 462 0.46 35.23 13.77
CA SER A 462 -0.16 35.06 12.44
C SER A 462 0.00 36.32 11.58
N ALA A 463 -0.27 37.50 12.15
CA ALA A 463 -0.07 38.78 11.47
C ALA A 463 1.40 39.03 11.12
N LEU A 464 2.33 38.70 12.03
CA LEU A 464 3.77 38.83 11.78
C LEU A 464 4.24 37.90 10.64
N ILE A 465 3.78 36.65 10.61
CA ILE A 465 4.08 35.69 9.52
C ILE A 465 3.58 36.26 8.20
N ALA A 466 2.33 36.71 8.15
CA ALA A 466 1.75 37.30 6.94
C ALA A 466 2.53 38.53 6.45
N GLU A 467 2.90 39.46 7.35
CA GLU A 467 3.73 40.61 6.99
C GLU A 467 5.13 40.24 6.51
N ARG A 468 5.70 39.12 6.99
CA ARG A 468 6.97 38.60 6.49
C ARG A 468 6.81 38.01 5.09
N LEU A 469 5.80 37.17 4.87
CA LEU A 469 5.49 36.61 3.55
C LEU A 469 5.26 37.72 2.52
N CYS A 470 4.56 38.79 2.86
CA CYS A 470 4.34 39.93 1.97
C CYS A 470 5.63 40.63 1.50
N ARG A 471 6.75 40.50 2.23
CA ARG A 471 8.04 41.14 1.91
C ARG A 471 8.97 40.23 1.11
N ILE A 472 8.65 38.94 1.00
CA ILE A 472 9.47 37.98 0.24
C ILE A 472 9.28 38.23 -1.26
N PRO A 473 10.35 38.20 -2.08
CA PRO A 473 10.25 38.27 -3.54
C PRO A 473 9.30 37.21 -4.14
N ASP A 474 8.61 37.53 -5.24
CA ASP A 474 7.58 36.66 -5.81
C ASP A 474 8.14 35.28 -6.23
N ASN A 475 9.31 35.28 -6.85
CA ASN A 475 10.01 34.06 -7.27
C ASN A 475 10.35 33.14 -6.10
N ALA A 476 10.73 33.69 -4.95
CA ALA A 476 11.04 32.91 -3.77
C ALA A 476 9.80 32.30 -3.10
N ILE A 477 8.68 33.04 -3.04
CA ILE A 477 7.40 32.48 -2.54
C ILE A 477 6.96 31.30 -3.40
N MET A 478 7.25 31.34 -4.70
CA MET A 478 6.84 30.29 -5.63
C MET A 478 7.36 28.90 -5.22
N ASP A 479 8.57 28.82 -4.67
CA ASP A 479 9.17 27.56 -4.21
C ASP A 479 8.38 26.91 -3.05
N PHE A 480 7.62 27.70 -2.29
CA PHE A 480 6.82 27.25 -1.15
C PHE A 480 5.38 27.78 -1.19
N ILE A 481 4.83 28.00 -2.39
CA ILE A 481 3.47 28.53 -2.57
C ILE A 481 2.39 27.58 -2.01
N HIS A 482 2.61 26.27 -2.09
CA HIS A 482 1.68 25.27 -1.58
C HIS A 482 1.49 25.33 -0.05
N PRO A 483 2.56 25.30 0.77
CA PRO A 483 2.39 25.48 2.21
C PRO A 483 1.93 26.90 2.58
N ALA A 484 2.36 27.95 1.86
CA ALA A 484 1.86 29.31 2.11
C ALA A 484 0.34 29.44 1.88
N SER A 485 -0.17 28.90 0.76
CA SER A 485 -1.61 28.89 0.45
C SER A 485 -2.42 28.01 1.41
N LEU A 486 -1.87 26.89 1.86
CA LEU A 486 -2.50 26.05 2.89
C LEU A 486 -2.58 26.77 4.24
N TRP A 487 -1.48 27.40 4.66
CA TRP A 487 -1.41 28.14 5.91
C TRP A 487 -2.45 29.28 5.95
N ILE A 488 -2.57 30.09 4.89
CA ILE A 488 -3.58 31.15 4.85
C ILE A 488 -5.01 30.61 4.78
N GLN A 489 -5.25 29.49 4.07
CA GLN A 489 -6.58 28.86 3.97
C GLN A 489 -7.12 28.36 5.33
N GLN A 490 -6.22 28.06 6.27
CA GLN A 490 -6.59 27.65 7.62
C GLN A 490 -6.65 28.82 8.61
N THR A 491 -5.76 29.80 8.48
CA THR A 491 -5.66 30.95 9.40
C THR A 491 -6.51 32.15 8.98
N SER A 492 -7.16 32.11 7.80
CA SER A 492 -7.84 33.26 7.19
C SER A 492 -8.88 33.91 8.09
N THR A 493 -9.72 33.14 8.79
CA THR A 493 -10.75 33.72 9.66
C THR A 493 -10.13 34.54 10.78
N GLN A 494 -9.10 34.04 11.47
CA GLN A 494 -8.42 34.77 12.54
C GLN A 494 -7.71 36.00 11.98
N LEU A 495 -6.97 35.84 10.88
CA LEU A 495 -6.18 36.93 10.30
C LEU A 495 -7.07 38.05 9.74
N ALA A 496 -8.15 37.71 9.04
CA ALA A 496 -9.08 38.70 8.50
C ALA A 496 -9.86 39.43 9.60
N THR A 497 -10.18 38.80 10.73
CA THR A 497 -10.79 39.49 11.88
C THR A 497 -9.81 40.45 12.56
N GLN A 498 -8.57 40.02 12.79
CA GLN A 498 -7.65 40.73 13.68
C GLN A 498 -6.69 41.68 12.93
N SER A 499 -6.48 41.46 11.63
CA SER A 499 -5.54 42.22 10.79
C SER A 499 -6.02 42.20 9.32
N PRO A 500 -7.19 42.79 9.00
CA PRO A 500 -7.81 42.73 7.67
C PRO A 500 -6.92 43.28 6.55
N GLU A 501 -6.21 44.39 6.77
CA GLU A 501 -5.30 44.97 5.76
C GLU A 501 -4.14 44.01 5.42
N THR A 502 -3.56 43.35 6.43
CA THR A 502 -2.51 42.36 6.24
C THR A 502 -3.04 41.12 5.52
N PHE A 503 -4.28 40.69 5.81
CA PHE A 503 -4.95 39.62 5.09
C PHE A 503 -5.09 39.96 3.60
N ASP A 504 -5.68 41.12 3.28
CA ASP A 504 -5.90 41.55 1.89
C ASP A 504 -4.59 41.67 1.12
N LYS A 505 -3.56 42.25 1.75
CA LYS A 505 -2.21 42.38 1.19
C LYS A 505 -1.59 41.01 0.88
N LEU A 506 -1.73 40.04 1.78
CA LEU A 506 -1.20 38.69 1.57
C LEU A 506 -1.95 37.95 0.48
N ILE A 507 -3.29 38.01 0.45
CA ILE A 507 -4.09 37.39 -0.59
C ILE A 507 -3.71 37.95 -1.96
N LEU A 508 -3.60 39.27 -2.08
CA LEU A 508 -3.15 39.93 -3.32
C LEU A 508 -1.74 39.49 -3.72
N LYS A 509 -0.81 39.39 -2.77
CA LYS A 509 0.55 38.89 -3.01
C LYS A 509 0.51 37.47 -3.61
N LEU A 510 -0.20 36.54 -2.98
CA LEU A 510 -0.25 35.14 -3.44
C LEU A 510 -0.94 35.00 -4.80
N ILE A 511 -2.00 35.78 -5.06
CA ILE A 511 -2.64 35.85 -6.38
C ILE A 511 -1.64 36.29 -7.45
N ASN A 512 -0.86 37.35 -7.17
CA ASN A 512 0.12 37.87 -8.12
C ASN A 512 1.24 36.84 -8.39
N VAL A 513 1.75 36.17 -7.35
CA VAL A 513 2.77 35.11 -7.48
C VAL A 513 2.29 34.00 -8.42
N ILE A 514 1.06 33.51 -8.23
CA ILE A 514 0.47 32.45 -9.06
C ILE A 514 0.29 32.90 -10.52
N ASN A 515 -0.08 34.17 -10.75
CA ASN A 515 -0.26 34.70 -12.10
C ASN A 515 1.06 34.93 -12.85
N LEU A 516 2.11 35.38 -12.15
CA LEU A 516 3.44 35.58 -12.72
C LEU A 516 4.17 34.27 -13.03
N HIS A 517 3.86 33.22 -12.27
CA HIS A 517 4.40 31.89 -12.46
C HIS A 517 3.25 30.89 -12.60
N PRO A 518 2.57 30.84 -13.77
CA PRO A 518 1.59 29.80 -14.02
C PRO A 518 2.28 28.47 -13.76
N LEU A 519 1.79 27.73 -12.77
CA LEU A 519 2.33 26.41 -12.41
C LEU A 519 2.38 25.59 -13.69
N SER A 520 3.59 25.43 -14.23
CA SER A 520 3.78 24.79 -15.52
C SER A 520 3.23 23.37 -15.41
N ASN A 521 2.48 22.96 -16.44
CA ASN A 521 1.98 21.61 -16.60
C ASN A 521 3.14 20.62 -16.85
N ASN A 522 4.08 20.50 -15.91
CA ASN A 522 5.07 19.44 -15.82
C ASN A 522 4.41 18.11 -15.41
N ARG A 523 3.25 17.82 -16.01
CA ARG A 523 2.64 16.51 -16.17
C ARG A 523 2.28 16.27 -17.65
N GLY A 524 2.97 16.95 -18.58
CA GLY A 524 2.80 16.82 -20.03
C GLY A 524 3.08 15.42 -20.59
N GLY A 525 3.63 14.49 -19.80
CA GLY A 525 3.72 13.07 -20.15
C GLY A 525 2.60 12.18 -19.58
N ALA A 526 1.90 12.63 -18.52
CA ALA A 526 0.93 11.82 -17.77
C ALA A 526 -0.55 12.17 -18.07
N ARG A 527 -0.81 13.24 -18.84
CA ARG A 527 -2.15 13.74 -19.17
C ARG A 527 -2.76 13.18 -20.46
N ALA A 528 -1.99 12.45 -21.27
CA ALA A 528 -2.53 11.80 -22.45
C ALA A 528 -3.36 10.55 -22.07
N GLY A 529 -4.62 10.76 -21.68
CA GLY A 529 -5.62 9.68 -21.59
C GLY A 529 -6.34 9.47 -20.24
N LYS A 530 -6.23 10.37 -19.25
CA LYS A 530 -7.04 10.33 -18.01
C LYS A 530 -7.86 11.62 -17.86
N ASP A 531 -9.15 11.50 -17.55
CA ASP A 531 -10.00 12.65 -17.22
C ASP A 531 -9.52 13.37 -15.96
N THR A 532 -9.58 14.70 -15.95
CA THR A 532 -9.16 15.56 -14.85
C THR A 532 -10.11 15.43 -13.66
N ASP A 533 -9.57 15.16 -12.46
CA ASP A 533 -10.36 15.21 -11.22
C ASP A 533 -10.37 16.64 -10.67
N TRP A 534 -11.20 17.49 -11.30
CA TRP A 534 -11.29 18.92 -10.96
C TRP A 534 -11.54 19.14 -9.46
N THR A 535 -12.33 18.29 -8.81
CA THR A 535 -12.61 18.40 -7.37
C THR A 535 -11.36 18.18 -6.53
N HIS A 536 -10.66 17.06 -6.72
CA HIS A 536 -9.46 16.75 -5.94
C HIS A 536 -8.33 17.75 -6.21
N GLU A 537 -8.14 18.13 -7.48
CA GLU A 537 -7.09 19.07 -7.86
C GLU A 537 -7.36 20.48 -7.32
N SER A 538 -8.60 20.95 -7.35
CA SER A 538 -8.96 22.30 -6.85
C SER A 538 -8.76 22.46 -5.35
N ILE A 539 -9.13 21.46 -4.54
CA ILE A 539 -8.96 21.53 -3.08
C ILE A 539 -7.48 21.54 -2.69
N ASN A 540 -6.63 20.90 -3.52
CA ASN A 540 -5.20 20.78 -3.26
C ASN A 540 -4.35 21.89 -3.91
N SER A 541 -4.90 22.63 -4.88
CA SER A 541 -4.19 23.70 -5.58
C SER A 541 -4.05 24.99 -4.75
N PRO A 542 -3.01 25.80 -4.97
CA PRO A 542 -2.86 27.08 -4.28
C PRO A 542 -4.01 28.05 -4.58
N ALA A 543 -4.45 28.12 -5.84
CA ALA A 543 -5.56 28.99 -6.25
C ALA A 543 -6.86 28.62 -5.54
N GLY A 544 -7.20 27.32 -5.48
CA GLY A 544 -8.38 26.86 -4.76
C GLY A 544 -8.29 27.08 -3.24
N LYS A 545 -7.10 26.92 -2.64
CA LYS A 545 -6.88 27.24 -1.22
C LYS A 545 -7.08 28.73 -0.92
N ILE A 546 -6.61 29.61 -1.79
CA ILE A 546 -6.83 31.06 -1.66
C ILE A 546 -8.31 31.41 -1.84
N ALA A 547 -9.00 30.80 -2.80
CA ALA A 547 -10.45 30.96 -2.97
C ALA A 547 -11.23 30.52 -1.71
N GLN A 548 -10.84 29.42 -1.07
CA GLN A 548 -11.41 28.99 0.20
C GLN A 548 -11.08 29.98 1.34
N ALA A 549 -9.87 30.56 1.34
CA ALA A 549 -9.44 31.51 2.35
C ALA A 549 -10.35 32.76 2.38
N ILE A 550 -10.61 33.35 1.21
CA ILE A 550 -11.49 34.54 1.08
C ILE A 550 -12.97 34.21 1.30
N PHE A 551 -13.41 32.97 1.02
CA PHE A 551 -14.79 32.55 1.30
C PHE A 551 -15.05 32.34 2.80
N LYS A 552 -14.02 31.98 3.58
CA LYS A 552 -14.13 31.84 5.04
C LYS A 552 -14.11 33.17 5.79
N GLU A 553 -14.00 34.28 5.07
CA GLU A 553 -13.78 35.59 5.66
C GLU A 553 -15.03 36.15 6.39
N PRO A 554 -14.88 36.78 7.58
CA PRO A 554 -16.01 37.33 8.33
C PRO A 554 -16.84 38.40 7.61
N ARG A 555 -16.21 39.26 6.78
CA ARG A 555 -16.89 40.38 6.08
C ARG A 555 -18.08 39.93 5.22
N ILE A 556 -18.06 38.69 4.73
CA ILE A 556 -19.14 38.12 3.91
C ILE A 556 -20.09 37.22 4.71
N LYS A 557 -19.72 36.73 5.90
CA LYS A 557 -20.54 35.76 6.66
C LYS A 557 -21.79 36.34 7.31
N THR A 558 -21.84 37.65 7.51
CA THR A 558 -22.98 38.33 8.17
C THR A 558 -24.02 38.87 7.18
N LYS A 559 -23.85 38.58 5.88
CA LYS A 559 -24.74 39.09 4.82
C LYS A 559 -26.06 38.32 4.78
N ALA A 560 -27.16 39.06 4.83
CA ALA A 560 -28.50 38.55 4.56
C ALA A 560 -28.71 38.36 3.05
N ASN A 561 -29.82 37.72 2.70
CA ASN A 561 -30.22 37.55 1.30
C ASN A 561 -30.36 38.92 0.62
N SER A 562 -29.79 39.05 -0.58
CA SER A 562 -29.82 40.27 -1.40
C SER A 562 -29.06 41.49 -0.85
N ASP A 563 -28.16 41.32 0.13
CA ASP A 563 -27.32 42.41 0.68
C ASP A 563 -26.15 42.82 -0.24
N GLY A 564 -25.91 42.08 -1.33
CA GLY A 564 -24.78 42.28 -2.23
C GLY A 564 -23.41 41.96 -1.61
N LEU A 565 -22.44 41.65 -2.47
CA LEU A 565 -21.07 41.38 -2.05
C LEU A 565 -20.29 42.70 -1.82
N PRO A 566 -19.49 42.82 -0.73
CA PRO A 566 -18.65 43.99 -0.50
C PRO A 566 -17.64 44.24 -1.63
N ASP A 567 -17.39 45.51 -1.97
CA ASP A 567 -16.47 45.90 -3.07
C ASP A 567 -15.05 45.35 -2.89
N GLU A 568 -14.51 45.44 -1.68
CA GLU A 568 -13.17 44.94 -1.35
C GLU A 568 -13.05 43.43 -1.61
N TRP A 569 -14.09 42.67 -1.22
CA TRP A 569 -14.14 41.24 -1.45
C TRP A 569 -14.32 40.91 -2.94
N ARG A 570 -15.21 41.64 -3.65
CA ARG A 570 -15.42 41.48 -5.09
C ARG A 570 -14.13 41.70 -5.87
N ASN A 571 -13.34 42.69 -5.49
CA ASN A 571 -12.05 42.95 -6.13
C ASN A 571 -11.08 41.77 -6.03
N LEU A 572 -11.04 41.07 -4.89
CA LEU A 572 -10.24 39.84 -4.73
C LEU A 572 -10.81 38.69 -5.55
N ALA A 573 -12.13 38.51 -5.52
CA ALA A 573 -12.83 37.47 -6.27
C ALA A 573 -12.62 37.63 -7.80
N TYR A 574 -12.72 38.85 -8.33
CA TYR A 574 -12.44 39.13 -9.74
C TYR A 574 -11.00 38.82 -10.12
N LYS A 575 -10.02 39.10 -9.24
CA LYS A 575 -8.62 38.76 -9.52
C LYS A 575 -8.39 37.24 -9.57
N LEU A 576 -9.10 36.47 -8.76
CA LEU A 576 -9.07 35.00 -8.80
C LEU A 576 -9.77 34.44 -10.04
N LEU A 577 -10.92 35.00 -10.41
CA LEU A 577 -11.68 34.58 -11.60
C LEU A 577 -11.06 35.04 -12.93
N ASN A 578 -10.09 35.95 -12.89
CA ASN A 578 -9.29 36.35 -14.07
C ASN A 578 -7.91 35.66 -14.13
N MET A 579 -7.67 34.60 -13.35
CA MET A 579 -6.45 33.81 -13.45
C MET A 579 -6.38 33.04 -14.77
N ASN A 580 -5.17 32.66 -15.19
CA ASN A 580 -4.97 31.91 -16.44
C ASN A 580 -5.16 30.39 -16.24
N ASN A 581 -5.66 29.71 -17.28
CA ASN A 581 -5.70 28.24 -17.41
C ASN A 581 -6.39 27.52 -16.23
N ASP A 582 -5.76 26.45 -15.71
CA ASP A 582 -6.31 25.58 -14.67
C ASP A 582 -6.52 26.33 -13.34
N SER A 583 -5.76 27.40 -13.06
CA SER A 583 -5.94 28.20 -11.84
C SER A 583 -7.34 28.83 -11.76
N TYR A 584 -7.86 29.34 -12.89
CA TYR A 584 -9.23 29.84 -12.98
C TYR A 584 -10.25 28.73 -12.69
N ARG A 585 -10.07 27.55 -13.30
CA ARG A 585 -10.95 26.39 -13.11
C ARG A 585 -10.97 25.90 -11.68
N TYR A 586 -9.81 25.93 -11.00
CA TYR A 586 -9.74 25.61 -9.58
C TYR A 586 -10.51 26.58 -8.69
N VAL A 587 -10.45 27.88 -9.00
CA VAL A 587 -11.26 28.90 -8.30
C VAL A 587 -12.75 28.66 -8.58
N LEU A 588 -13.11 28.41 -9.84
CA LEU A 588 -14.47 28.17 -10.27
C LEU A 588 -15.11 27.00 -9.51
N VAL A 589 -14.42 25.87 -9.36
CA VAL A 589 -14.88 24.71 -8.57
C VAL A 589 -15.22 25.12 -7.13
N ILE A 590 -14.36 25.90 -6.47
CA ILE A 590 -14.57 26.33 -5.09
C ILE A 590 -15.75 27.29 -4.96
N PHE A 591 -15.93 28.21 -5.92
CA PHE A 591 -17.05 29.14 -5.89
C PHE A 591 -18.38 28.44 -6.24
N CYS A 592 -18.40 27.57 -7.25
CA CYS A 592 -19.58 26.80 -7.64
C CYS A 592 -20.04 25.81 -6.57
N ARG A 593 -19.13 25.30 -5.73
CA ARG A 593 -19.49 24.55 -4.51
C ARG A 593 -20.41 25.34 -3.58
N ASN A 594 -20.30 26.67 -3.57
CA ASN A 594 -21.04 27.57 -2.70
C ASN A 594 -22.09 28.39 -3.48
N ILE A 595 -22.51 27.94 -4.67
CA ILE A 595 -23.33 28.74 -5.59
C ILE A 595 -24.70 29.15 -5.02
N ASN A 596 -25.33 28.32 -4.17
CA ASN A 596 -26.60 28.68 -3.52
C ASN A 596 -26.44 29.95 -2.67
N TRP A 597 -25.33 30.03 -1.92
CA TRP A 597 -25.05 31.18 -1.07
C TRP A 597 -24.77 32.42 -1.91
N PHE A 598 -23.93 32.30 -2.94
CA PHE A 598 -23.66 33.41 -3.86
C PHE A 598 -24.93 33.95 -4.51
N TYR A 599 -25.77 33.05 -5.03
CA TYR A 599 -27.02 33.44 -5.67
C TYR A 599 -28.03 34.04 -4.69
N ALA A 600 -28.04 33.61 -3.42
CA ALA A 600 -28.90 34.20 -2.41
C ALA A 600 -28.44 35.61 -1.99
N VAL A 601 -27.14 35.87 -1.94
CA VAL A 601 -26.57 37.15 -1.50
C VAL A 601 -26.50 38.18 -2.64
N ASP A 602 -26.07 37.78 -3.83
CA ASP A 602 -25.84 38.66 -4.99
C ASP A 602 -26.13 37.90 -6.30
N PRO A 603 -27.41 37.80 -6.72
CA PRO A 603 -27.80 37.08 -7.93
C PRO A 603 -27.15 37.62 -9.20
N ASP A 604 -27.06 38.95 -9.36
CA ASP A 604 -26.50 39.60 -10.55
C ASP A 604 -25.00 39.31 -10.69
N TRP A 605 -24.26 39.39 -9.58
CA TRP A 605 -22.84 39.02 -9.58
C TRP A 605 -22.65 37.53 -9.90
N THR A 606 -23.50 36.67 -9.33
CA THR A 606 -23.45 35.22 -9.56
C THR A 606 -23.72 34.86 -11.01
N GLU A 607 -24.71 35.52 -11.62
CA GLU A 607 -25.06 35.34 -13.03
C GLU A 607 -23.87 35.70 -13.94
N GLN A 608 -23.30 36.88 -13.74
CA GLN A 608 -22.21 37.39 -14.55
C GLN A 608 -20.92 36.56 -14.44
N ASN A 609 -20.59 36.09 -13.23
CA ASN A 609 -19.25 35.58 -12.93
C ASN A 609 -19.16 34.05 -12.82
N LEU A 610 -20.26 33.36 -12.48
CA LEU A 610 -20.29 31.91 -12.29
C LEU A 610 -21.20 31.21 -13.29
N LEU A 611 -22.44 31.68 -13.45
CA LEU A 611 -23.44 30.99 -14.28
C LEU A 611 -23.20 31.18 -15.79
N SER A 612 -22.66 32.33 -16.20
CA SER A 612 -22.28 32.63 -17.59
C SER A 612 -21.32 31.59 -18.20
N VAL A 613 -20.57 30.85 -17.38
CA VAL A 613 -19.70 29.75 -17.84
C VAL A 613 -20.49 28.68 -18.59
N LEU A 614 -21.73 28.42 -18.18
CA LEU A 614 -22.60 27.41 -18.78
C LEU A 614 -23.08 27.79 -20.19
N ASP A 615 -23.00 29.07 -20.55
CA ASP A 615 -23.38 29.58 -21.87
C ASP A 615 -22.19 29.54 -22.87
N GLY A 616 -20.99 29.23 -22.37
CA GLY A 616 -19.79 29.07 -23.17
C GLY A 616 -19.64 27.69 -23.81
N ASN A 617 -18.53 27.50 -24.53
CA ASN A 617 -18.19 26.24 -25.21
C ASN A 617 -16.91 25.57 -24.68
N ASP A 618 -16.26 26.14 -23.67
CA ASP A 618 -15.07 25.54 -23.05
C ASP A 618 -15.50 24.39 -22.13
N LYS A 619 -15.31 23.16 -22.61
CA LYS A 619 -15.68 21.94 -21.90
C LYS A 619 -15.03 21.83 -20.53
N ASP A 620 -13.76 22.22 -20.39
CA ASP A 620 -13.05 22.10 -19.11
C ASP A 620 -13.62 23.07 -18.07
N ASN A 621 -14.03 24.27 -18.50
CA ASN A 621 -14.68 25.24 -17.61
C ASN A 621 -16.07 24.76 -17.18
N ILE A 622 -16.84 24.17 -18.10
CA ILE A 622 -18.15 23.58 -17.81
C ILE A 622 -18.01 22.39 -16.85
N ASP A 623 -17.04 21.50 -17.09
CA ASP A 623 -16.76 20.35 -16.23
C ASP A 623 -16.30 20.79 -14.84
N ALA A 624 -15.49 21.86 -14.74
CA ALA A 624 -15.09 22.48 -13.49
C ALA A 624 -16.30 23.08 -12.72
N PHE A 625 -17.18 23.79 -13.42
CA PHE A 625 -18.43 24.30 -12.84
C PHE A 625 -19.24 23.17 -12.19
N TRP A 626 -19.50 22.09 -12.95
CA TRP A 626 -20.31 20.97 -12.48
C TRP A 626 -19.63 20.20 -11.35
N SER A 627 -18.30 20.03 -11.43
CA SER A 627 -17.51 19.41 -10.38
C SER A 627 -17.63 20.17 -9.06
N GLY A 628 -17.65 21.51 -9.09
CA GLY A 628 -17.92 22.33 -7.90
C GLY A 628 -19.35 22.18 -7.40
N PHE A 629 -20.33 22.38 -8.27
CA PHE A 629 -21.75 22.31 -7.94
C PHE A 629 -22.15 20.98 -7.26
N PHE A 630 -21.72 19.85 -7.81
CA PHE A 630 -22.10 18.53 -7.29
C PHE A 630 -21.47 18.19 -5.93
N MET A 631 -20.44 18.91 -5.46
CA MET A 631 -19.86 18.68 -4.13
C MET A 631 -20.80 19.01 -2.97
N HIS A 632 -21.76 19.94 -3.15
CA HIS A 632 -22.72 20.31 -2.10
C HIS A 632 -24.18 19.99 -2.46
N SER A 633 -24.44 19.65 -3.73
CA SER A 633 -25.55 18.80 -4.18
C SER A 633 -26.96 19.17 -3.69
N ARG A 634 -27.23 20.46 -3.53
CA ARG A 634 -28.56 20.99 -3.19
C ARG A 634 -28.87 22.21 -4.06
N ILE A 635 -30.13 22.42 -4.39
CA ILE A 635 -30.61 23.67 -4.98
C ILE A 635 -31.75 24.17 -4.11
N GLU A 636 -31.51 25.27 -3.39
CA GLU A 636 -32.47 25.81 -2.42
C GLU A 636 -33.31 26.94 -3.02
N ASN A 637 -32.82 27.56 -4.10
CA ASN A 637 -33.48 28.68 -4.76
C ASN A 637 -34.13 28.25 -6.08
N GLN A 638 -35.42 28.54 -6.23
CA GLN A 638 -36.20 28.19 -7.42
C GLN A 638 -35.70 28.88 -8.71
N ALA A 639 -35.31 30.15 -8.64
CA ALA A 639 -34.81 30.88 -9.82
C ALA A 639 -33.46 30.31 -10.27
N LEU A 640 -32.56 29.98 -9.32
CA LEU A 640 -31.32 29.27 -9.61
C LEU A 640 -31.58 27.89 -10.24
N PHE A 641 -32.55 27.14 -9.72
CA PHE A 641 -32.93 25.85 -10.32
C PHE A 641 -33.32 26.01 -11.79
N PHE A 642 -34.20 26.94 -12.10
CA PHE A 642 -34.65 27.15 -13.48
C PHE A 642 -33.53 27.67 -14.39
N ARG A 643 -32.58 28.44 -13.86
CA ARG A 643 -31.38 28.86 -14.60
C ARG A 643 -30.46 27.69 -14.94
N LEU A 644 -30.31 26.71 -14.03
CA LEU A 644 -29.48 25.52 -14.23
C LEU A 644 -30.16 24.42 -15.04
N LYS A 645 -31.51 24.36 -15.00
CA LYS A 645 -32.31 23.27 -15.56
C LYS A 645 -31.97 22.94 -17.02
N PRO A 646 -31.86 23.89 -17.98
CA PRO A 646 -31.54 23.55 -19.37
C PRO A 646 -30.19 22.83 -19.51
N HIS A 647 -29.19 23.23 -18.72
CA HIS A 647 -27.85 22.65 -18.75
C HIS A 647 -27.81 21.31 -18.00
N LEU A 648 -28.52 21.17 -16.87
CA LEU A 648 -28.71 19.90 -16.16
C LEU A 648 -29.33 18.82 -17.06
N LEU A 649 -30.31 19.20 -17.88
CA LEU A 649 -30.96 18.30 -18.83
C LEU A 649 -30.07 17.95 -20.03
N CYS A 650 -29.07 18.79 -20.34
CA CYS A 650 -28.08 18.50 -21.38
C CYS A 650 -27.01 17.51 -20.88
N LEU A 651 -26.63 17.61 -19.60
CA LEU A 651 -25.60 16.74 -19.00
C LEU A 651 -25.89 15.25 -19.12
N ALA A 652 -27.15 14.81 -18.97
CA ALA A 652 -27.50 13.39 -19.07
C ALA A 652 -27.16 12.77 -20.44
N LYS A 653 -27.04 13.60 -21.49
CA LYS A 653 -26.68 13.16 -22.84
C LYS A 653 -25.18 12.99 -23.06
N GLN A 654 -24.35 13.67 -22.26
CA GLN A 654 -22.94 13.88 -22.59
C GLN A 654 -21.99 12.80 -22.02
N GLN A 655 -22.50 11.89 -21.16
CA GLN A 655 -21.81 10.70 -20.60
C GLN A 655 -20.27 10.75 -20.58
N THR A 656 -19.68 11.78 -19.95
CA THR A 656 -18.23 11.81 -19.73
C THR A 656 -17.87 11.03 -18.47
N THR A 657 -16.67 10.46 -18.43
CA THR A 657 -16.19 9.64 -17.31
C THR A 657 -16.00 10.43 -16.01
N ALA A 658 -15.76 11.75 -16.09
CA ALA A 658 -15.75 12.64 -14.92
C ALA A 658 -17.18 12.87 -14.35
N LEU A 659 -18.18 13.04 -15.22
CA LEU A 659 -19.59 13.17 -14.84
C LEU A 659 -20.17 11.87 -14.25
N ASN A 660 -19.66 10.71 -14.69
CA ASN A 660 -20.10 9.42 -14.16
C ASN A 660 -19.94 9.27 -12.64
N LYS A 661 -18.99 9.98 -12.02
CA LYS A 661 -18.84 10.03 -10.55
C LYS A 661 -20.05 10.67 -9.85
N TYR A 662 -20.72 11.60 -10.51
CA TYR A 662 -21.82 12.39 -9.96
C TYR A 662 -23.21 11.97 -10.45
N ASN A 663 -23.33 10.89 -11.24
CA ASN A 663 -24.61 10.39 -11.75
C ASN A 663 -25.65 10.12 -10.64
N HIS A 664 -25.20 9.69 -9.46
CA HIS A 664 -26.10 9.49 -8.31
C HIS A 664 -26.68 10.82 -7.79
N ILE A 665 -25.86 11.87 -7.72
CA ILE A 665 -26.27 13.21 -7.31
C ILE A 665 -27.20 13.83 -8.35
N GLN A 666 -26.84 13.72 -9.63
CA GLN A 666 -27.68 14.20 -10.73
C GLN A 666 -29.05 13.52 -10.71
N ALA A 667 -29.10 12.20 -10.50
CA ALA A 667 -30.35 11.46 -10.34
C ALA A 667 -31.19 12.00 -9.17
N GLY A 668 -30.58 12.28 -8.03
CA GLY A 668 -31.25 12.89 -6.87
C GLY A 668 -31.85 14.27 -7.18
N ILE A 669 -31.11 15.14 -7.87
CA ILE A 669 -31.59 16.49 -8.24
C ILE A 669 -32.74 16.40 -9.26
N LEU A 670 -32.63 15.52 -10.26
CA LEU A 670 -33.70 15.31 -11.25
C LEU A 670 -34.96 14.76 -10.58
N LEU A 671 -34.82 13.82 -9.65
CA LEU A 671 -35.93 13.23 -8.92
C LEU A 671 -36.60 14.26 -8.00
N ALA A 672 -35.83 15.06 -7.26
CA ALA A 672 -36.36 16.15 -6.43
C ALA A 672 -37.09 17.21 -7.27
N GLY A 673 -36.51 17.63 -8.38
CA GLY A 673 -37.19 18.55 -9.30
C GLY A 673 -38.45 17.95 -9.93
N TRP A 674 -38.48 16.63 -10.14
CA TRP A 674 -39.69 15.95 -10.61
C TRP A 674 -40.76 15.91 -9.52
N GLU A 675 -40.39 15.66 -8.26
CA GLU A 675 -41.34 15.61 -7.15
C GLU A 675 -41.97 16.98 -6.84
N ILE A 676 -41.16 18.04 -6.80
CA ILE A 676 -41.59 19.39 -6.42
C ILE A 676 -42.56 19.97 -7.46
N LYS A 677 -43.69 20.50 -6.97
CA LYS A 677 -44.68 21.22 -7.78
C LYS A 677 -44.72 22.70 -7.40
N ASN A 678 -44.88 23.56 -8.39
CA ASN A 678 -45.17 24.97 -8.17
C ASN A 678 -46.58 25.10 -7.58
N ASN A 679 -46.70 25.74 -6.41
CA ASN A 679 -47.97 25.88 -5.72
C ASN A 679 -49.01 26.73 -6.49
N ALA A 680 -48.57 27.63 -7.36
CA ALA A 680 -49.45 28.50 -8.15
C ALA A 680 -49.92 27.84 -9.45
N THR A 681 -49.06 27.10 -10.16
CA THR A 681 -49.39 26.49 -11.46
C THR A 681 -49.72 25.00 -11.38
N GLY A 682 -49.36 24.34 -10.27
CA GLY A 682 -49.46 22.88 -10.11
C GLY A 682 -48.42 22.09 -10.92
N GLU A 683 -47.60 22.78 -11.72
CA GLU A 683 -46.61 22.15 -12.60
C GLU A 683 -45.35 21.72 -11.85
N ARG A 684 -44.77 20.59 -12.26
CA ARG A 684 -43.52 20.07 -11.69
C ARG A 684 -42.32 20.89 -12.18
N TRP A 685 -41.29 21.07 -11.34
CA TRP A 685 -40.06 21.76 -11.77
C TRP A 685 -39.34 21.01 -12.90
N ILE A 686 -39.35 19.68 -12.86
CA ILE A 686 -39.06 18.78 -13.99
C ILE A 686 -40.35 18.11 -14.42
N THR A 687 -40.77 18.33 -15.67
CA THR A 687 -42.00 17.75 -16.21
C THR A 687 -41.87 16.24 -16.45
N ASN A 688 -43.01 15.55 -16.59
CA ASN A 688 -43.01 14.13 -16.95
C ASN A 688 -42.30 13.85 -18.28
N ILE A 689 -42.43 14.76 -19.25
CA ILE A 689 -41.79 14.64 -20.57
C ILE A 689 -40.27 14.77 -20.43
N GLU A 690 -39.81 15.76 -19.67
CA GLU A 690 -38.38 15.96 -19.41
C GLU A 690 -37.79 14.77 -18.65
N MET A 691 -38.43 14.31 -17.57
CA MET A 691 -37.95 13.16 -16.79
C MET A 691 -37.85 11.89 -17.64
N ARG A 692 -38.90 11.60 -18.43
CA ARG A 692 -38.89 10.46 -19.36
C ARG A 692 -37.75 10.57 -20.38
N LYS A 693 -37.53 11.76 -20.93
CA LYS A 693 -36.45 12.01 -21.89
C LYS A 693 -35.08 11.81 -21.26
N GLN A 694 -34.86 12.28 -20.03
CA GLN A 694 -33.59 12.07 -19.31
C GLN A 694 -33.29 10.59 -19.05
N ILE A 695 -34.29 9.81 -18.64
CA ILE A 695 -34.14 8.36 -18.43
C ILE A 695 -33.75 7.66 -19.75
N LEU A 696 -34.37 8.06 -20.87
CA LEU A 696 -34.04 7.50 -22.19
C LEU A 696 -32.64 7.91 -22.66
N ASP A 697 -32.29 9.19 -22.53
CA ASP A 697 -31.01 9.74 -22.98
C ASP A 697 -29.84 9.25 -22.10
N GLY A 698 -30.06 9.05 -20.80
CA GLY A 698 -29.05 8.59 -19.83
C GLY A 698 -28.87 7.07 -19.73
N GLY A 699 -29.74 6.29 -20.40
CA GLY A 699 -29.67 4.82 -20.44
C GLY A 699 -29.74 4.11 -19.08
N ASP A 700 -29.29 2.86 -19.05
CA ASP A 700 -29.39 1.99 -17.86
C ASP A 700 -28.66 2.55 -16.63
N VAL A 701 -27.59 3.33 -16.82
CA VAL A 701 -26.81 3.90 -15.72
C VAL A 701 -27.62 4.94 -14.95
N LEU A 702 -28.18 5.94 -15.63
CA LEU A 702 -29.00 6.97 -14.98
C LEU A 702 -30.32 6.37 -14.47
N GLY A 703 -30.96 5.50 -15.27
CA GLY A 703 -32.19 4.81 -14.88
C GLY A 703 -32.03 4.00 -13.59
N SER A 704 -30.95 3.23 -13.47
CA SER A 704 -30.65 2.47 -12.25
C SER A 704 -30.42 3.38 -11.04
N ARG A 705 -29.70 4.51 -11.21
CA ARG A 705 -29.46 5.45 -10.11
C ARG A 705 -30.74 6.13 -9.62
N ILE A 706 -31.65 6.49 -10.52
CA ILE A 706 -32.98 7.02 -10.16
C ILE A 706 -33.77 5.97 -9.35
N LEU A 707 -33.75 4.70 -9.76
CA LEU A 707 -34.42 3.62 -9.01
C LEU A 707 -33.84 3.42 -7.61
N TRP A 708 -32.52 3.46 -7.47
CA TRP A 708 -31.85 3.42 -6.17
C TRP A 708 -32.30 4.59 -5.28
N GLN A 709 -32.35 5.81 -5.82
CA GLN A 709 -32.77 6.99 -5.06
C GLN A 709 -34.24 6.89 -4.59
N ILE A 710 -35.14 6.36 -5.44
CA ILE A 710 -36.54 6.14 -5.09
C ILE A 710 -36.65 5.12 -3.94
N LYS A 711 -35.85 4.05 -3.98
CA LYS A 711 -35.81 3.05 -2.90
C LYS A 711 -35.37 3.68 -1.58
N ASP A 712 -34.29 4.44 -1.60
CA ASP A 712 -33.77 5.10 -0.39
C ASP A 712 -34.81 6.07 0.20
N TRP A 713 -35.56 6.78 -0.64
CA TRP A 713 -36.67 7.65 -0.20
C TRP A 713 -37.88 6.90 0.34
N SER A 714 -38.17 5.69 -0.14
CA SER A 714 -39.27 4.87 0.38
C SER A 714 -38.96 4.19 1.72
N ASP A 715 -37.66 4.01 2.03
CA ASP A 715 -37.16 3.41 3.26
C ASP A 715 -36.89 4.47 4.37
N SER A 716 -37.00 5.76 4.02
CA SER A 716 -36.87 6.93 4.92
C SER A 716 -38.23 7.42 5.40
#